data_AF-A0AAN6DG01-F1
#
_entry.id   AF-A0AAN6DG01-F1
#
_cell.length_a   1.000
_cell.length_b   1.000
_cell.length_c   1.000
_cell.angle_alpha   90.00
_cell.angle_beta   90.00
_cell.angle_gamma   90.00
#
_symmetry.space_group_name_H-M   'P 1'
#
loop_
_entity.id
_entity.type
_entity.pdbx_description
1 polymer ?
#
loop_
_entity_poly.entity_id
_entity_poly.type
_entity_poly.pdbx_seq_one_letter_code
_entity_poly.pdbx_strand_id
1 'polypeptide(L)'
;MASNLSVLISQLNETLYSLDLTDLANHWINSSSEYYNVQKARGTLFPIQISLSLLLGLAPIILVLARKTRKRVEKPSKFEIPVPDEAKPNWKGKRLTPTDIYQPDDPAHIYCYCPATSQFLGKFPAHTKQDIDESVEKAKLAQLSFYSDPEFAVKRRKVLRTLCDFILRNQETIARVACRDSGKTMVDASIGEIMANLEKINWILANGERALQPSVRPGSSNLFMKYKKAEVRYEPLGVVGALISWNYPFHNMLGPIVAAIFTGNAIVVKCSERVRWSSEYYISVVKAALKVCGVDENLVQLVCTWGKDGDLFSGHPGLSHLTFIGSKPVAHKVVAKAGEALTPVVVELGGKDAMVICEDYLKNKGVDKIASILMRGTFQSAGQNCIGIERVIVAGEEKYYEKLVETLSNKVAKMRIGSDIDQSEEIDMGAMIMGGAKFDELEQWISEAVSRGARLLQGGKRYVHPNYPQGHFFMPTLIVDVDPECKIATNEVFGPVLTILRAASDDEAVEMANSTSYGLGSSVFSTDFHHAEELTKRLKVGNVAINDFATFYLCQLPFGGVKDSGYGKFGGEEGLRGLCNEKSVCYDRTSLISTGIPGPIDYPIANGKKAWRFVAALNQGGYDHSWWQKCKAIWTLATG
;
A
#
# COMPACT_ATOMS: atom_id res chain seq x y z
N MET A 1 20.57 6.55 32.36
CA MET A 1 21.02 5.68 31.25
C MET A 1 20.66 6.23 29.87
N ALA A 2 19.46 6.77 29.63
CA ALA A 2 19.07 7.33 28.33
C ALA A 2 19.88 8.57 27.88
N SER A 3 20.27 9.46 28.81
CA SER A 3 21.08 10.66 28.50
C SER A 3 22.51 10.34 28.06
N ASN A 4 23.10 9.26 28.57
CA ASN A 4 24.45 8.85 28.19
C ASN A 4 24.46 8.20 26.81
N LEU A 5 23.35 7.57 26.37
CA LEU A 5 23.26 6.94 25.06
C LEU A 5 23.09 7.97 23.94
N SER A 6 22.32 9.04 24.17
CA SER A 6 22.18 10.14 23.20
C SER A 6 23.48 10.95 23.03
N VAL A 7 24.22 11.15 24.13
CA VAL A 7 25.54 11.78 24.10
C VAL A 7 26.54 10.87 23.38
N LEU A 8 26.52 9.56 23.64
CA LEU A 8 27.40 8.60 22.95
C LEU A 8 27.08 8.51 21.44
N ILE A 9 25.81 8.53 21.05
CA ILE A 9 25.38 8.53 19.63
C ILE A 9 25.73 9.85 18.94
N SER A 10 25.60 10.99 19.63
CA SER A 10 26.00 12.30 19.11
C SER A 10 27.51 12.39 18.94
N GLN A 11 28.28 11.92 19.92
CA GLN A 11 29.74 11.85 19.86
C GLN A 11 30.21 10.87 18.78
N LEU A 12 29.57 9.71 18.64
CA LEU A 12 29.86 8.76 17.55
C LEU A 12 29.56 9.36 16.18
N ASN A 13 28.44 10.09 16.03
CA ASN A 13 28.11 10.78 14.78
C ASN A 13 29.14 11.88 14.47
N GLU A 14 29.48 12.76 15.41
CA GLU A 14 30.49 13.81 15.18
C GLU A 14 31.86 13.21 14.86
N THR A 15 32.26 12.14 15.57
CA THR A 15 33.53 11.42 15.34
C THR A 15 33.56 10.74 13.97
N LEU A 16 32.43 10.19 13.49
CA LEU A 16 32.30 9.57 12.16
C LEU A 16 32.34 10.59 11.00
N TYR A 17 32.08 11.87 11.28
CA TYR A 17 32.14 12.96 10.28
C TYR A 17 33.47 13.74 10.30
N SER A 18 34.20 13.77 11.43
CA SER A 18 35.43 14.55 11.60
C SER A 18 36.74 13.75 11.47
N LEU A 19 36.67 12.42 11.44
CA LEU A 19 37.85 11.56 11.33
C LEU A 19 38.52 11.65 9.95
N ASP A 20 39.69 12.29 9.90
CA ASP A 20 40.65 12.07 8.82
C ASP A 20 41.21 10.64 8.95
N LEU A 21 40.67 9.75 8.12
CA LEU A 21 41.03 8.33 8.09
C LEU A 21 42.51 8.11 7.73
N THR A 22 43.17 9.10 7.15
CA THR A 22 44.60 9.09 6.83
C THR A 22 45.44 9.22 8.11
N ASP A 23 45.06 10.14 9.01
CA ASP A 23 45.72 10.28 10.31
C ASP A 23 45.44 9.09 11.22
N LEU A 24 44.22 8.54 11.19
CA LEU A 24 43.92 7.33 11.96
C LEU A 24 44.71 6.12 11.46
N ALA A 25 44.89 5.99 10.14
CA ALA A 25 45.71 4.95 9.53
C ALA A 25 47.21 5.13 9.85
N ASN A 26 47.73 6.36 9.78
CA ASN A 26 49.13 6.67 10.11
C ASN A 26 49.42 6.46 11.60
N HIS A 27 48.52 6.89 12.48
CA HIS A 27 48.64 6.67 13.91
C HIS A 27 48.61 5.18 14.24
N TRP A 28 47.73 4.42 13.58
CA TRP A 28 47.65 2.96 13.75
C TRP A 28 48.86 2.21 13.22
N ILE A 29 49.43 2.61 12.07
CA ILE A 29 50.67 2.03 11.53
C ILE A 29 51.82 2.24 12.51
N ASN A 30 51.94 3.45 13.06
CA ASN A 30 52.99 3.80 14.02
C ASN A 30 52.80 3.07 15.37
N SER A 31 51.57 3.01 15.90
CA SER A 31 51.29 2.32 17.17
C SER A 31 51.42 0.79 17.05
N SER A 32 51.05 0.23 15.89
CA SER A 32 51.19 -1.21 15.62
C SER A 32 52.65 -1.60 15.46
N SER A 33 53.49 -0.72 14.88
CA SER A 33 54.94 -0.88 14.81
C SER A 33 55.60 -0.93 16.19
N GLU A 34 55.25 -0.02 17.10
CA GLU A 34 55.76 -0.03 18.48
C GLU A 34 55.30 -1.27 19.25
N TYR A 35 54.02 -1.65 19.13
CA TYR A 35 53.47 -2.82 19.81
C TYR A 35 54.07 -4.13 19.31
N TYR A 36 54.35 -4.25 18.01
CA TYR A 36 55.00 -5.43 17.41
C TYR A 36 56.43 -5.63 17.93
N ASN A 37 57.17 -4.54 18.11
CA ASN A 37 58.52 -4.58 18.68
C ASN A 37 58.52 -5.00 20.16
N VAL A 38 57.51 -4.61 20.94
CA VAL A 38 57.35 -4.99 22.35
C VAL A 38 56.92 -6.46 22.51
N GLN A 39 56.07 -6.99 21.62
CA GLN A 39 55.57 -8.37 21.71
C GLN A 39 56.54 -9.41 21.16
N LYS A 40 57.40 -9.06 20.18
CA LYS A 40 58.48 -9.94 19.71
C LYS A 40 59.46 -10.34 20.83
N ALA A 41 59.55 -9.53 21.88
CA ALA A 41 60.37 -9.79 23.07
C ALA A 41 59.72 -10.74 24.11
N ARG A 42 58.43 -11.08 23.99
CA ARG A 42 57.67 -11.81 25.05
C ARG A 42 57.08 -13.17 24.66
N GLY A 43 57.37 -13.67 23.47
CA GLY A 43 57.29 -15.10 23.14
C GLY A 43 55.97 -15.83 23.44
N THR A 44 54.80 -15.19 23.32
CA THR A 44 53.51 -15.84 23.64
C THR A 44 52.37 -15.49 22.67
N LEU A 45 51.71 -16.55 22.16
CA LEU A 45 50.38 -16.67 21.52
C LEU A 45 50.10 -15.94 20.18
N PHE A 46 50.34 -16.65 19.07
CA PHE A 46 50.24 -16.14 17.69
C PHE A 46 48.89 -16.31 16.91
N PRO A 47 47.88 -17.15 17.24
CA PRO A 47 46.73 -17.32 16.32
C PRO A 47 45.54 -16.36 16.51
N ILE A 48 45.17 -16.01 17.75
CA ILE A 48 43.92 -15.27 18.04
C ILE A 48 44.08 -13.75 17.82
N GLN A 49 45.25 -13.20 18.14
CA GLN A 49 45.53 -11.77 17.97
C GLN A 49 45.73 -11.38 16.51
N ILE A 50 46.34 -12.23 15.67
CA ILE A 50 46.48 -11.98 14.22
C ILE A 50 45.11 -11.89 13.56
N SER A 51 44.17 -12.74 13.97
CA SER A 51 42.80 -12.77 13.45
C SER A 51 42.02 -11.50 13.82
N LEU A 52 42.17 -11.01 15.05
CA LEU A 52 41.53 -9.76 15.50
C LEU A 52 42.14 -8.52 14.82
N SER A 53 43.47 -8.49 14.67
CA SER A 53 44.19 -7.40 14.00
C SER A 53 43.91 -7.35 12.51
N LEU A 54 43.76 -8.50 11.84
CA LEU A 54 43.30 -8.58 10.44
C LEU A 54 41.84 -8.15 10.30
N LEU A 55 40.94 -8.58 11.19
CA LEU A 55 39.54 -8.14 11.18
C LEU A 55 39.42 -6.63 11.42
N LEU A 56 40.17 -6.08 12.38
CA LEU A 56 40.17 -4.65 12.73
C LEU A 56 40.92 -3.80 11.70
N GLY A 57 41.94 -4.32 11.01
CA GLY A 57 42.65 -3.64 9.92
C GLY A 57 41.91 -3.70 8.58
N LEU A 58 41.17 -4.79 8.32
CA LEU A 58 40.33 -4.93 7.13
C LEU A 58 39.01 -4.18 7.26
N ALA A 59 38.45 -3.99 8.46
CA ALA A 59 37.19 -3.27 8.65
C ALA A 59 37.20 -1.82 8.08
N PRO A 60 38.23 -0.99 8.29
CA PRO A 60 38.35 0.32 7.65
C PRO A 60 38.45 0.22 6.13
N ILE A 61 39.19 -0.77 5.60
CA ILE A 61 39.35 -0.99 4.16
C ILE A 61 38.02 -1.44 3.55
N ILE A 62 37.30 -2.36 4.20
CA ILE A 62 35.95 -2.80 3.82
C ILE A 62 34.97 -1.63 3.90
N LEU A 63 35.05 -0.77 4.92
CA LEU A 63 34.22 0.43 5.04
C LEU A 63 34.52 1.49 3.96
N VAL A 64 35.79 1.68 3.60
CA VAL A 64 36.23 2.58 2.53
C VAL A 64 35.83 2.02 1.16
N LEU A 65 36.02 0.72 0.93
CA LEU A 65 35.58 0.04 -0.28
C LEU A 65 34.05 0.04 -0.37
N ALA A 66 33.32 -0.19 0.72
CA ALA A 66 31.86 -0.06 0.79
C ALA A 66 31.39 1.38 0.57
N ARG A 67 32.14 2.40 1.03
CA ARG A 67 31.87 3.82 0.75
C ARG A 67 32.17 4.20 -0.71
N LYS A 68 33.25 3.68 -1.31
CA LYS A 68 33.61 3.93 -2.72
C LYS A 68 32.72 3.18 -3.71
N THR A 69 32.19 2.01 -3.31
CA THR A 69 31.26 1.21 -4.13
C THR A 69 29.79 1.57 -3.88
N ARG A 70 29.45 2.25 -2.78
CA ARG A 70 28.13 2.85 -2.60
C ARG A 70 27.93 3.92 -3.67
N LYS A 71 27.01 3.64 -4.61
CA LYS A 71 26.42 4.66 -5.48
C LYS A 71 26.07 5.88 -4.62
N ARG A 72 26.50 7.09 -5.03
CA ARG A 72 26.14 8.33 -4.34
C ARG A 72 24.62 8.39 -4.20
N VAL A 73 24.12 8.17 -2.99
CA VAL A 73 22.69 8.23 -2.68
C VAL A 73 22.30 9.71 -2.64
N GLU A 74 21.19 10.05 -3.28
CA GLU A 74 20.67 11.42 -3.29
C GLU A 74 20.33 11.84 -1.86
N LYS A 75 20.96 12.91 -1.36
CA LYS A 75 20.62 13.44 -0.04
C LYS A 75 19.23 14.08 -0.08
N PRO A 76 18.38 13.87 0.94
CA PRO A 76 17.09 14.54 1.02
C PRO A 76 17.28 16.07 1.11
N SER A 77 16.40 16.82 0.46
CA SER A 77 16.30 18.27 0.65
C SER A 77 15.52 18.56 1.93
N LYS A 78 15.91 19.58 2.69
CA LYS A 78 15.15 20.04 3.86
C LYS A 78 14.13 21.10 3.46
N PHE A 79 12.95 21.03 4.07
CA PHE A 79 11.89 22.02 3.96
C PHE A 79 10.99 21.93 5.19
N GLU A 80 10.17 22.97 5.39
CA GLU A 80 9.20 23.09 6.48
C GLU A 80 7.84 23.48 5.90
N ILE A 81 6.78 22.99 6.54
CA ILE A 81 5.38 23.35 6.27
C ILE A 81 4.79 23.88 7.57
N PRO A 82 4.08 25.02 7.56
CA PRO A 82 3.39 25.50 8.74
C PRO A 82 2.43 24.45 9.30
N VAL A 83 2.52 24.19 10.61
CA VAL A 83 1.59 23.30 11.30
C VAL A 83 0.21 23.96 11.37
N PRO A 84 -0.87 23.31 10.87
CA PRO A 84 -2.22 23.82 11.01
C PRO A 84 -2.58 24.07 12.47
N ASP A 85 -3.29 25.16 12.76
CA ASP A 85 -3.65 25.51 14.14
C ASP A 85 -4.48 24.41 14.81
N GLU A 86 -5.38 23.79 14.05
CA GLU A 86 -6.26 22.70 14.51
C GLU A 86 -5.50 21.43 14.92
N ALA A 87 -4.30 21.26 14.37
CA ALA A 87 -3.42 20.13 14.68
C ALA A 87 -2.50 20.41 15.88
N LYS A 88 -2.44 21.63 16.40
CA LYS A 88 -1.59 21.94 17.56
C LYS A 88 -2.12 21.27 18.84
N PRO A 89 -1.23 20.92 19.79
CA PRO A 89 -1.65 20.48 21.11
C PRO A 89 -2.55 21.51 21.79
N ASN A 90 -3.58 21.06 22.50
CA ASN A 90 -4.51 21.90 23.27
C ASN A 90 -5.29 22.95 22.44
N TRP A 91 -5.38 22.78 21.12
CA TRP A 91 -6.20 23.67 20.29
C TRP A 91 -7.68 23.59 20.67
N LYS A 92 -8.33 24.76 20.76
CA LYS A 92 -9.76 24.88 21.07
C LYS A 92 -10.51 25.55 19.93
N GLY A 93 -11.01 24.74 19.01
CA GLY A 93 -11.90 25.18 17.93
C GLY A 93 -13.32 25.48 18.36
N LYS A 94 -14.01 26.26 17.52
CA LYS A 94 -15.47 26.45 17.60
C LYS A 94 -16.17 25.12 17.34
N ARG A 95 -17.13 24.75 18.18
CA ARG A 95 -18.03 23.62 17.94
C ARG A 95 -19.32 24.16 17.35
N LEU A 96 -19.71 23.68 16.18
CA LEU A 96 -20.92 24.11 15.49
C LEU A 96 -21.90 22.94 15.43
N THR A 97 -23.19 23.25 15.40
CA THR A 97 -24.28 22.27 15.27
C THR A 97 -25.35 22.86 14.35
N PRO A 98 -25.86 22.10 13.36
CA PRO A 98 -25.49 20.72 13.01
C PRO A 98 -24.08 20.61 12.37
N THR A 99 -23.49 19.42 12.40
CA THR A 99 -22.16 19.11 11.81
C THR A 99 -22.25 18.50 10.41
N ASP A 100 -23.23 18.94 9.63
CA ASP A 100 -23.41 18.46 8.27
C ASP A 100 -22.39 19.09 7.33
N ILE A 101 -21.68 18.24 6.57
CA ILE A 101 -20.66 18.70 5.63
C ILE A 101 -21.26 19.50 4.48
N TYR A 102 -22.54 19.28 4.17
CA TYR A 102 -23.31 19.95 3.14
C TYR A 102 -24.29 20.94 3.76
N GLN A 103 -24.23 22.19 3.31
CA GLN A 103 -25.11 23.27 3.75
C GLN A 103 -25.99 23.69 2.56
N PRO A 104 -27.34 23.57 2.64
CA PRO A 104 -28.22 23.90 1.52
C PRO A 104 -28.13 25.35 1.03
N ASP A 105 -27.76 26.28 1.91
CA ASP A 105 -27.56 27.70 1.65
C ASP A 105 -26.15 28.03 1.09
N ASP A 106 -25.20 27.11 1.21
CA ASP A 106 -23.85 27.21 0.63
C ASP A 106 -23.43 25.90 -0.08
N PRO A 107 -24.15 25.49 -1.15
CA PRO A 107 -23.95 24.17 -1.78
C PRO A 107 -22.62 24.04 -2.54
N ALA A 108 -21.91 25.16 -2.74
CA ALA A 108 -20.62 25.22 -3.40
C ALA A 108 -19.45 24.90 -2.45
N HIS A 109 -19.69 24.82 -1.14
CA HIS A 109 -18.64 24.59 -0.15
C HIS A 109 -18.88 23.32 0.68
N ILE A 110 -17.77 22.63 0.96
CA ILE A 110 -17.67 21.48 1.86
C ILE A 110 -17.24 22.02 3.23
N TYR A 111 -18.05 21.76 4.25
CA TYR A 111 -17.75 22.11 5.63
C TYR A 111 -17.09 20.92 6.33
N CYS A 112 -15.94 21.15 6.96
CA CYS A 112 -15.16 20.10 7.62
C CYS A 112 -15.30 20.20 9.14
N TYR A 113 -15.54 19.05 9.79
CA TYR A 113 -15.69 18.95 11.24
C TYR A 113 -14.89 17.77 11.78
N CYS A 114 -14.33 17.91 12.98
CA CYS A 114 -13.74 16.79 13.70
C CYS A 114 -14.84 15.82 14.14
N PRO A 115 -14.83 14.54 13.72
CA PRO A 115 -15.89 13.59 14.06
C PRO A 115 -15.93 13.23 15.55
N ALA A 116 -14.81 13.38 16.27
CA ALA A 116 -14.74 13.07 17.70
C ALA A 116 -15.28 14.20 18.59
N THR A 117 -15.16 15.47 18.17
CA THR A 117 -15.43 16.63 19.04
C THR A 117 -16.38 17.67 18.46
N SER A 118 -16.80 17.50 17.19
CA SER A 118 -17.63 18.44 16.43
C SER A 118 -17.01 19.82 16.22
N GLN A 119 -15.69 19.95 16.41
CA GLN A 119 -14.97 21.20 16.16
C GLN A 119 -14.88 21.47 14.65
N PHE A 120 -15.20 22.70 14.25
CA PHE A 120 -15.11 23.16 12.87
C PHE A 120 -13.65 23.32 12.45
N LEU A 121 -13.28 22.74 11.30
CA LEU A 121 -11.91 22.70 10.77
C LEU A 121 -11.71 23.66 9.59
N GLY A 122 -12.80 24.08 8.95
CA GLY A 122 -12.74 24.98 7.80
C GLY A 122 -13.83 24.68 6.78
N LYS A 123 -13.89 25.53 5.76
CA LYS A 123 -14.76 25.34 4.59
C LYS A 123 -13.93 25.47 3.32
N PHE A 124 -14.22 24.60 2.35
CA PHE A 124 -13.45 24.49 1.11
C PHE A 124 -14.40 24.41 -0.07
N PRO A 125 -14.07 25.00 -1.23
CA PRO A 125 -14.91 24.88 -2.41
C PRO A 125 -14.97 23.41 -2.88
N ALA A 126 -16.16 22.96 -3.27
CA ALA A 126 -16.31 21.76 -4.07
C ALA A 126 -15.89 22.10 -5.51
N HIS A 127 -14.91 21.37 -6.04
CA HIS A 127 -14.38 21.61 -7.37
C HIS A 127 -15.41 21.31 -8.45
N THR A 128 -15.44 22.19 -9.44
CA THR A 128 -16.27 22.08 -10.63
C THR A 128 -15.56 21.26 -11.72
N LYS A 129 -16.26 21.00 -12.83
CA LYS A 129 -15.63 20.41 -14.02
C LYS A 129 -14.45 21.26 -14.51
N GLN A 130 -14.58 22.58 -14.52
CA GLN A 130 -13.51 23.48 -15.00
C GLN A 130 -12.25 23.34 -14.15
N ASP A 131 -12.39 23.26 -12.83
CA ASP A 131 -11.26 23.08 -11.92
C ASP A 131 -10.52 21.75 -12.17
N ILE A 132 -11.27 20.68 -12.50
CA ILE A 132 -10.72 19.38 -12.87
C ILE A 132 -9.95 19.49 -14.20
N ASP A 133 -10.56 20.09 -15.22
CA ASP A 133 -9.94 20.27 -16.54
C ASP A 133 -8.60 21.03 -16.40
N GLU A 134 -8.60 22.13 -15.63
CA GLU A 134 -7.39 22.93 -15.36
C GLU A 134 -6.33 22.15 -14.57
N SER A 135 -6.74 21.33 -13.61
CA SER A 135 -5.83 20.49 -12.83
C SER A 135 -5.16 19.43 -13.71
N VAL A 136 -5.92 18.78 -14.58
CA VAL A 136 -5.39 17.77 -15.50
C VAL A 136 -4.42 18.39 -16.50
N GLU A 137 -4.71 19.58 -17.04
CA GLU A 137 -3.81 20.26 -17.97
C GLU A 137 -2.50 20.70 -17.29
N LYS A 138 -2.56 21.25 -16.07
CA LYS A 138 -1.36 21.58 -15.28
C LYS A 138 -0.51 20.34 -15.01
N ALA A 139 -1.15 19.22 -14.64
CA ALA A 139 -0.48 17.95 -14.40
C ALA A 139 0.21 17.41 -15.67
N LYS A 140 -0.46 17.52 -16.82
CA LYS A 140 0.07 17.09 -18.12
C LYS A 140 1.33 17.87 -18.51
N LEU A 141 1.32 19.19 -18.40
CA LEU A 141 2.49 20.03 -18.70
C LEU A 141 3.67 19.71 -17.79
N ALA A 142 3.40 19.56 -16.49
CA ALA A 142 4.42 19.18 -15.51
C ALA A 142 5.00 17.78 -15.82
N GLN A 143 4.16 16.81 -16.19
CA GLN A 143 4.58 15.45 -16.54
C GLN A 143 5.58 15.42 -17.70
N LEU A 144 5.28 16.15 -18.77
CA LEU A 144 6.13 16.19 -19.97
C LEU A 144 7.52 16.72 -19.63
N SER A 145 7.60 17.80 -18.84
CA SER A 145 8.86 18.38 -18.40
C SER A 145 9.63 17.43 -17.47
N PHE A 146 8.92 16.76 -16.55
CA PHE A 146 9.51 15.88 -15.55
C PHE A 146 10.11 14.60 -16.15
N TYR A 147 9.38 13.95 -17.06
CA TYR A 147 9.85 12.70 -17.66
C TYR A 147 10.94 12.91 -18.72
N SER A 148 10.92 14.06 -19.41
CA SER A 148 11.95 14.41 -20.42
C SER A 148 13.25 14.94 -19.81
N ASP A 149 13.27 15.19 -18.49
CA ASP A 149 14.44 15.68 -17.78
C ASP A 149 15.56 14.63 -17.77
N PRO A 150 16.79 14.94 -18.23
CA PRO A 150 17.93 14.01 -18.13
C PRO A 150 18.24 13.54 -16.71
N GLU A 151 17.85 14.31 -15.68
CA GLU A 151 18.00 13.99 -14.26
C GLU A 151 16.77 13.28 -13.66
N PHE A 152 15.76 12.90 -14.46
CA PHE A 152 14.51 12.28 -14.01
C PHE A 152 14.72 11.17 -12.96
N ALA A 153 15.63 10.22 -13.23
CA ALA A 153 15.90 9.09 -12.34
C ALA A 153 16.47 9.54 -10.97
N VAL A 154 17.29 10.59 -10.95
CA VAL A 154 17.85 11.17 -9.73
C VAL A 154 16.78 11.96 -8.98
N LYS A 155 16.03 12.82 -9.69
CA LYS A 155 15.00 13.69 -9.11
C LYS A 155 13.86 12.89 -8.48
N ARG A 156 13.32 11.86 -9.16
CA ARG A 156 12.23 11.03 -8.60
C ARG A 156 12.63 10.34 -7.29
N ARG A 157 13.86 9.84 -7.20
CA ARG A 157 14.41 9.21 -5.99
C ARG A 157 14.63 10.24 -4.88
N LYS A 158 15.15 11.42 -5.24
CA LYS A 158 15.39 12.52 -4.29
C LYS A 158 14.08 13.03 -3.67
N VAL A 159 13.00 13.14 -4.45
CA VAL A 159 11.67 13.51 -3.95
C VAL A 159 11.18 12.51 -2.90
N LEU A 160 11.22 11.21 -3.21
CA LEU A 160 10.81 10.17 -2.28
C LEU A 160 11.65 10.18 -0.99
N ARG A 161 12.97 10.35 -1.08
CA ARG A 161 13.84 10.48 0.10
C ARG A 161 13.51 11.71 0.95
N THR A 162 13.22 12.83 0.28
CA THR A 162 12.83 14.09 0.92
C THR A 162 11.51 13.95 1.67
N LEU A 163 10.53 13.25 1.07
CA LEU A 163 9.26 12.91 1.74
C LEU A 163 9.49 11.99 2.94
N CYS A 164 10.28 10.94 2.80
CA CYS A 164 10.60 10.02 3.90
C CYS A 164 11.23 10.76 5.10
N ASP A 165 12.20 11.63 4.83
CA ASP A 165 12.87 12.45 5.85
C ASP A 165 11.89 13.42 6.53
N PHE A 166 11.02 14.09 5.76
CA PHE A 166 10.00 14.97 6.30
C PHE A 166 9.01 14.22 7.18
N ILE A 167 8.52 13.06 6.73
CA ILE A 167 7.56 12.24 7.48
C ILE A 167 8.16 11.79 8.82
N LEU A 168 9.40 11.32 8.83
CA LEU A 168 10.07 10.90 10.07
C LEU A 168 10.19 12.04 11.09
N ARG A 169 10.55 13.25 10.62
CA ARG A 169 10.71 14.43 11.49
C ARG A 169 9.39 15.01 11.98
N ASN A 170 8.31 14.85 11.21
CA ASN A 170 7.02 15.50 11.46
C ASN A 170 5.87 14.50 11.71
N GLN A 171 6.20 13.24 12.04
CA GLN A 171 5.23 12.16 12.20
C GLN A 171 4.11 12.48 13.20
N GLU A 172 4.45 13.17 14.30
CA GLU A 172 3.47 13.59 15.30
C GLU A 172 2.44 14.55 14.70
N THR A 173 2.89 15.61 14.02
CA THR A 173 1.99 16.57 13.37
C THR A 173 1.12 15.89 12.31
N ILE A 174 1.71 15.05 11.46
CA ILE A 174 0.98 14.33 10.41
C ILE A 174 -0.11 13.43 11.02
N ALA A 175 0.22 12.71 12.10
CA ALA A 175 -0.71 11.88 12.84
C ALA A 175 -1.83 12.72 13.48
N ARG A 176 -1.50 13.85 14.13
CA ARG A 176 -2.52 14.75 14.72
C ARG A 176 -3.49 15.30 13.68
N VAL A 177 -3.01 15.64 12.48
CA VAL A 177 -3.88 16.03 11.35
C VAL A 177 -4.80 14.87 10.96
N ALA A 178 -4.30 13.63 10.90
CA ALA A 178 -5.14 12.47 10.57
C ALA A 178 -6.20 12.23 11.66
N CYS A 179 -5.81 12.24 12.94
CA CYS A 179 -6.71 12.08 14.08
C CYS A 179 -7.84 13.12 14.05
N ARG A 180 -7.48 14.38 13.81
CA ARG A 180 -8.44 15.50 13.82
C ARG A 180 -9.55 15.34 12.78
N ASP A 181 -9.23 14.88 11.57
CA ASP A 181 -10.18 14.82 10.45
C ASP A 181 -10.91 13.47 10.34
N SER A 182 -10.32 12.39 10.86
CA SER A 182 -10.89 11.03 10.73
C SER A 182 -11.41 10.44 12.04
N GLY A 183 -11.03 11.00 13.20
CA GLY A 183 -11.44 10.53 14.52
C GLY A 183 -10.59 9.41 15.11
N LYS A 184 -9.59 8.89 14.38
CA LYS A 184 -8.69 7.84 14.88
C LYS A 184 -7.76 8.33 15.99
N THR A 185 -7.15 7.37 16.71
CA THR A 185 -6.13 7.65 17.72
C THR A 185 -4.76 7.91 17.07
N MET A 186 -3.85 8.54 17.81
CA MET A 186 -2.44 8.76 17.44
C MET A 186 -1.70 7.46 17.16
N VAL A 187 -1.99 6.40 17.92
CA VAL A 187 -1.40 5.07 17.70
C VAL A 187 -1.86 4.49 16.36
N ASP A 188 -3.17 4.56 16.10
CA ASP A 188 -3.74 4.10 14.83
C ASP A 188 -3.24 4.91 13.64
N ALA A 189 -3.11 6.22 13.81
CA ALA A 189 -2.51 7.11 12.81
C ALA A 189 -1.04 6.77 12.57
N SER A 190 -0.25 6.52 13.62
CA SER A 190 1.15 6.13 13.49
C SER A 190 1.30 4.83 12.68
N ILE A 191 0.51 3.82 13.00
CA ILE A 191 0.57 2.51 12.33
C ILE A 191 0.05 2.59 10.89
N GLY A 192 -1.13 3.19 10.67
CA GLY A 192 -1.80 3.17 9.39
C GLY A 192 -1.39 4.29 8.42
N GLU A 193 -1.00 5.47 8.92
CA GLU A 193 -0.64 6.63 8.10
C GLU A 193 0.88 6.77 7.95
N ILE A 194 1.62 6.65 9.06
CA ILE A 194 3.06 6.96 9.06
C ILE A 194 3.87 5.73 8.63
N MET A 195 3.74 4.62 9.36
CA MET A 195 4.52 3.42 9.12
C MET A 195 4.28 2.84 7.71
N ALA A 196 3.03 2.78 7.27
CA ALA A 196 2.67 2.28 5.94
C ALA A 196 3.32 3.09 4.81
N ASN A 197 3.32 4.43 4.93
CA ASN A 197 3.96 5.31 3.95
C ASN A 197 5.49 5.22 3.95
N LEU A 198 6.10 5.18 5.15
CA LEU A 198 7.55 5.02 5.28
C LEU A 198 8.01 3.71 4.64
N GLU A 199 7.31 2.62 4.92
CA GLU A 199 7.61 1.31 4.34
C GLU A 199 7.47 1.33 2.81
N LYS A 200 6.38 1.91 2.29
CA LYS A 200 6.17 2.01 0.83
C LYS A 200 7.28 2.81 0.15
N ILE A 201 7.64 3.97 0.69
CA ILE A 201 8.71 4.80 0.13
C ILE A 201 10.04 4.04 0.15
N ASN A 202 10.39 3.40 1.27
CA ASN A 202 11.63 2.64 1.40
C ASN A 202 11.68 1.46 0.43
N TRP A 203 10.58 0.72 0.30
CA TRP A 203 10.49 -0.38 -0.64
C TRP A 203 10.67 0.08 -2.09
N ILE A 204 10.00 1.18 -2.49
CA ILE A 204 10.15 1.74 -3.85
C ILE A 204 11.60 2.20 -4.08
N LEU A 205 12.22 2.88 -3.12
CA LEU A 205 13.61 3.34 -3.25
C LEU A 205 14.61 2.19 -3.41
N ALA A 206 14.34 1.06 -2.75
CA ALA A 206 15.18 -0.13 -2.79
C ALA A 206 14.94 -1.00 -4.03
N ASN A 207 13.69 -1.16 -4.45
CA ASN A 207 13.28 -2.17 -5.44
C ASN A 207 12.71 -1.60 -6.74
N GLY A 208 12.23 -0.36 -6.75
CA GLY A 208 11.49 0.21 -7.87
C GLY A 208 12.30 0.27 -9.17
N GLU A 209 13.60 0.56 -9.10
CA GLU A 209 14.47 0.54 -10.28
C GLU A 209 14.52 -0.84 -10.92
N ARG A 210 14.62 -1.90 -10.09
CA ARG A 210 14.61 -3.29 -10.54
C ARG A 210 13.24 -3.68 -11.09
N ALA A 211 12.17 -3.25 -10.42
CA ALA A 211 10.79 -3.54 -10.82
C ALA A 211 10.47 -3.01 -12.22
N LEU A 212 11.05 -1.86 -12.61
CA LEU A 212 10.85 -1.18 -13.89
C LEU A 212 11.92 -1.49 -14.96
N GLN A 213 12.84 -2.44 -14.71
CA GLN A 213 13.79 -2.85 -15.74
C GLN A 213 13.07 -3.53 -16.93
N PRO A 214 13.56 -3.33 -18.17
CA PRO A 214 13.02 -4.06 -19.32
C PRO A 214 13.02 -5.57 -19.09
N SER A 215 11.86 -6.20 -19.27
CA SER A 215 11.71 -7.65 -19.14
C SER A 215 12.08 -8.33 -20.46
N VAL A 216 13.29 -8.88 -20.53
CA VAL A 216 13.74 -9.65 -21.70
C VAL A 216 12.92 -10.93 -21.80
N ARG A 217 12.29 -11.16 -22.95
CA ARG A 217 11.51 -12.37 -23.20
C ARG A 217 12.37 -13.41 -23.93
N PRO A 218 12.14 -14.71 -23.67
CA PRO A 218 12.76 -15.77 -24.48
C PRO A 218 12.50 -15.52 -25.97
N GLY A 219 13.53 -15.75 -26.78
CA GLY A 219 13.43 -15.58 -28.24
C GLY A 219 12.49 -16.60 -28.89
N SER A 220 12.22 -16.42 -30.18
CA SER A 220 11.34 -17.32 -30.93
C SER A 220 11.79 -18.79 -30.84
N SER A 221 10.82 -19.69 -30.69
CA SER A 221 11.03 -21.14 -30.83
C SER A 221 11.34 -21.53 -32.28
N ASN A 222 10.97 -20.69 -33.25
CA ASN A 222 11.26 -20.89 -34.67
C ASN A 222 12.73 -20.55 -34.97
N LEU A 223 13.45 -21.51 -35.56
CA LEU A 223 14.84 -21.36 -35.99
C LEU A 223 15.06 -20.11 -36.84
N PHE A 224 14.16 -19.85 -37.79
CA PHE A 224 14.29 -18.73 -38.74
C PHE A 224 14.06 -17.37 -38.09
N MET A 225 13.54 -17.32 -36.86
CA MET A 225 13.29 -16.08 -36.12
C MET A 225 14.24 -15.92 -34.91
N LYS A 226 15.23 -16.81 -34.74
CA LYS A 226 16.19 -16.73 -33.62
C LYS A 226 17.07 -15.49 -33.62
N TYR A 227 17.21 -14.82 -34.77
CA TYR A 227 17.95 -13.55 -34.87
C TYR A 227 17.18 -12.38 -34.25
N LYS A 228 15.89 -12.53 -33.91
CA LYS A 228 15.13 -11.52 -33.17
C LYS A 228 15.35 -11.62 -31.66
N LYS A 229 15.30 -10.47 -30.99
CA LYS A 229 15.16 -10.33 -29.55
C LYS A 229 13.86 -9.59 -29.25
N ALA A 230 13.22 -9.97 -28.14
CA ALA A 230 12.00 -9.37 -27.66
C ALA A 230 12.17 -8.94 -26.20
N GLU A 231 11.67 -7.77 -25.86
CA GLU A 231 11.62 -7.27 -24.49
C GLU A 231 10.34 -6.45 -24.28
N VAL A 232 9.90 -6.37 -23.03
CA VAL A 232 8.83 -5.47 -22.59
C VAL A 232 9.48 -4.31 -21.84
N ARG A 233 9.18 -3.07 -22.26
CA ARG A 233 9.59 -1.84 -21.57
C ARG A 233 8.41 -1.26 -20.81
N TYR A 234 8.69 -0.63 -19.68
CA TYR A 234 7.69 0.02 -18.85
C TYR A 234 7.85 1.54 -18.95
N GLU A 235 6.90 2.19 -19.60
CA GLU A 235 6.90 3.65 -19.83
C GLU A 235 5.73 4.29 -19.07
N PRO A 236 5.84 5.54 -18.57
CA PRO A 236 4.72 6.19 -17.91
C PRO A 236 3.50 6.33 -18.84
N LEU A 237 2.32 6.31 -18.23
CA LEU A 237 1.02 6.51 -18.88
C LEU A 237 0.69 7.99 -19.13
N GLY A 238 1.42 8.92 -18.51
CA GLY A 238 1.16 10.36 -18.59
C GLY A 238 0.50 10.88 -17.32
N VAL A 239 -0.77 11.31 -17.41
CA VAL A 239 -1.54 11.75 -16.24
C VAL A 239 -2.43 10.62 -15.75
N VAL A 240 -2.24 10.22 -14.49
CA VAL A 240 -3.09 9.21 -13.84
C VAL A 240 -3.97 9.85 -12.77
N GLY A 241 -5.11 9.24 -12.47
CA GLY A 241 -6.02 9.69 -11.43
C GLY A 241 -6.06 8.72 -10.25
N ALA A 242 -6.32 9.23 -9.05
CA ALA A 242 -6.65 8.41 -7.89
C ALA A 242 -7.88 8.96 -7.17
N LEU A 243 -8.88 8.13 -6.93
CA LEU A 243 -10.01 8.42 -6.06
C LEU A 243 -9.79 7.70 -4.74
N ILE A 244 -9.64 8.46 -3.66
CA ILE A 244 -9.18 7.92 -2.38
C ILE A 244 -10.26 8.00 -1.30
N SER A 245 -10.35 6.96 -0.47
CA SER A 245 -11.26 6.91 0.67
C SER A 245 -10.74 7.71 1.86
N TRP A 246 -11.60 7.89 2.85
CA TRP A 246 -11.40 8.76 4.01
C TRP A 246 -10.80 8.06 5.23
N ASN A 247 -10.67 6.75 5.23
CA ASN A 247 -10.33 6.00 6.44
C ASN A 247 -8.85 6.13 6.82
N TYR A 248 -7.95 6.21 5.84
CA TYR A 248 -6.54 6.54 6.03
C TYR A 248 -6.11 7.69 5.11
N PRO A 249 -6.50 8.95 5.40
CA PRO A 249 -6.38 10.05 4.44
C PRO A 249 -4.96 10.33 3.95
N PHE A 250 -3.94 10.17 4.80
CA PHE A 250 -2.56 10.43 4.39
C PHE A 250 -1.99 9.28 3.56
N HIS A 251 -2.16 8.05 4.02
CA HIS A 251 -1.71 6.84 3.34
C HIS A 251 -2.41 6.62 2.00
N ASN A 252 -3.74 6.76 1.95
CA ASN A 252 -4.50 6.60 0.71
C ASN A 252 -4.16 7.68 -0.32
N MET A 253 -3.75 8.88 0.12
CA MET A 253 -3.27 9.93 -0.77
C MET A 253 -1.83 9.71 -1.23
N LEU A 254 -0.91 9.56 -0.29
CA LEU A 254 0.52 9.54 -0.58
C LEU A 254 0.91 8.25 -1.31
N GLY A 255 0.23 7.14 -1.03
CA GLY A 255 0.48 5.85 -1.66
C GLY A 255 0.46 5.89 -3.20
N PRO A 256 -0.63 6.33 -3.84
CA PRO A 256 -0.69 6.52 -5.29
C PRO A 256 0.32 7.57 -5.80
N ILE A 257 0.52 8.66 -5.05
CA ILE A 257 1.43 9.74 -5.45
C ILE A 257 2.87 9.23 -5.57
N VAL A 258 3.40 8.53 -4.56
CA VAL A 258 4.80 8.06 -4.61
C VAL A 258 5.03 7.05 -5.72
N ALA A 259 4.02 6.23 -6.04
CA ALA A 259 4.06 5.30 -7.17
C ALA A 259 4.04 6.04 -8.52
N ALA A 260 3.18 7.04 -8.67
CA ALA A 260 3.08 7.87 -9.89
C ALA A 260 4.39 8.66 -10.15
N ILE A 261 4.92 9.35 -9.14
CA ILE A 261 6.19 10.09 -9.25
C ILE A 261 7.33 9.15 -9.65
N PHE A 262 7.40 7.98 -9.03
CA PHE A 262 8.48 7.04 -9.32
C PHE A 262 8.39 6.44 -10.73
N THR A 263 7.18 6.19 -11.23
CA THR A 263 6.95 5.66 -12.58
C THR A 263 7.05 6.72 -13.68
N GLY A 264 7.10 8.01 -13.32
CA GLY A 264 7.22 9.13 -14.27
C GLY A 264 5.89 9.73 -14.71
N ASN A 265 4.82 9.44 -13.97
CA ASN A 265 3.49 9.98 -14.20
C ASN A 265 3.27 11.27 -13.39
N ALA A 266 2.42 12.15 -13.90
CA ALA A 266 1.73 13.12 -13.05
C ALA A 266 0.46 12.49 -12.50
N ILE A 267 -0.06 13.03 -11.39
CA ILE A 267 -1.24 12.49 -10.73
C ILE A 267 -2.21 13.58 -10.29
N VAL A 268 -3.49 13.35 -10.52
CA VAL A 268 -4.59 14.13 -9.93
C VAL A 268 -5.30 13.24 -8.91
N VAL A 269 -5.37 13.68 -7.65
CA VAL A 269 -6.00 12.92 -6.57
C VAL A 269 -7.34 13.57 -6.23
N LYS A 270 -8.45 12.81 -6.36
CA LYS A 270 -9.76 13.17 -5.84
C LYS A 270 -9.92 12.61 -4.43
N CYS A 271 -9.84 13.47 -3.41
CA CYS A 271 -10.09 13.06 -2.04
C CYS A 271 -11.59 13.00 -1.71
N SER A 272 -11.93 12.24 -0.67
CA SER A 272 -13.25 12.24 -0.05
C SER A 272 -13.53 13.61 0.59
N GLU A 273 -14.74 14.11 0.40
CA GLU A 273 -15.25 15.33 1.03
C GLU A 273 -15.24 15.25 2.56
N ARG A 274 -15.20 14.04 3.13
CA ARG A 274 -15.14 13.80 4.58
C ARG A 274 -13.79 14.15 5.21
N VAL A 275 -12.72 14.20 4.41
CA VAL A 275 -11.33 14.44 4.89
C VAL A 275 -10.66 15.54 4.07
N ARG A 276 -11.44 16.50 3.58
CA ARG A 276 -10.94 17.57 2.72
C ARG A 276 -9.91 18.44 3.45
N TRP A 277 -10.11 18.73 4.73
CA TRP A 277 -9.22 19.60 5.50
C TRP A 277 -7.81 19.01 5.64
N SER A 278 -7.69 17.76 6.08
CA SER A 278 -6.39 17.08 6.19
C SER A 278 -5.71 16.91 4.84
N SER A 279 -6.50 16.69 3.80
CA SER A 279 -5.99 16.52 2.43
C SER A 279 -5.22 17.74 1.93
N GLU A 280 -5.65 18.95 2.28
CA GLU A 280 -4.97 20.21 1.91
C GLU A 280 -3.57 20.32 2.52
N TYR A 281 -3.45 19.93 3.79
CA TYR A 281 -2.16 19.88 4.45
C TYR A 281 -1.25 18.84 3.77
N TYR A 282 -1.75 17.63 3.51
CA TYR A 282 -0.95 16.57 2.90
C TYR A 282 -0.48 16.88 1.48
N ILE A 283 -1.33 17.48 0.63
CA ILE A 283 -0.90 17.88 -0.71
C ILE A 283 0.17 18.99 -0.65
N SER A 284 0.08 19.90 0.32
CA SER A 284 1.07 20.97 0.49
C SER A 284 2.46 20.42 0.82
N VAL A 285 2.54 19.35 1.61
CA VAL A 285 3.79 18.64 1.93
C VAL A 285 4.41 18.05 0.66
N VAL A 286 3.60 17.39 -0.18
CA VAL A 286 4.07 16.79 -1.43
C VAL A 286 4.56 17.86 -2.41
N LYS A 287 3.78 18.94 -2.60
CA LYS A 287 4.13 20.06 -3.48
C LYS A 287 5.43 20.73 -3.06
N ALA A 288 5.62 20.99 -1.76
CA ALA A 288 6.86 21.55 -1.26
C ALA A 288 8.07 20.62 -1.48
N ALA A 289 7.90 19.31 -1.27
CA ALA A 289 8.95 18.32 -1.53
C ALA A 289 9.39 18.29 -3.00
N LEU A 290 8.43 18.39 -3.94
CA LEU A 290 8.71 18.51 -5.38
C LEU A 290 9.51 19.77 -5.67
N LYS A 291 9.04 20.92 -5.18
CA LYS A 291 9.67 22.23 -5.38
C LYS A 291 11.12 22.27 -4.91
N VAL A 292 11.42 21.81 -3.69
CA VAL A 292 12.80 21.79 -3.16
C VAL A 292 13.70 20.72 -3.80
N CYS A 293 13.12 19.85 -4.62
CA CYS A 293 13.86 18.89 -5.45
C CYS A 293 14.02 19.35 -6.90
N GLY A 294 13.54 20.55 -7.26
CA GLY A 294 13.62 21.07 -8.63
C GLY A 294 12.69 20.32 -9.60
N VAL A 295 11.54 19.87 -9.10
CA VAL A 295 10.45 19.28 -9.87
C VAL A 295 9.23 20.21 -9.77
N ASP A 296 8.50 20.38 -10.87
CA ASP A 296 7.28 21.20 -10.87
C ASP A 296 6.25 20.66 -9.87
N GLU A 297 5.79 21.51 -8.96
CA GLU A 297 4.78 21.16 -7.96
C GLU A 297 3.43 20.80 -8.58
N ASN A 298 3.20 21.19 -9.84
CA ASN A 298 2.00 20.84 -10.59
C ASN A 298 1.95 19.37 -11.03
N LEU A 299 3.04 18.61 -10.84
CA LEU A 299 3.06 17.17 -11.08
C LEU A 299 2.01 16.42 -10.25
N VAL A 300 1.56 17.02 -9.14
CA VAL A 300 0.53 16.46 -8.27
C VAL A 300 -0.56 17.51 -8.06
N GLN A 301 -1.81 17.15 -8.29
CA GLN A 301 -2.98 17.99 -8.03
C GLN A 301 -3.94 17.32 -7.05
N LEU A 302 -4.67 18.14 -6.29
CA LEU A 302 -5.72 17.70 -5.39
C LEU A 302 -7.04 18.31 -5.85
N VAL A 303 -8.02 17.45 -6.14
CA VAL A 303 -9.40 17.84 -6.40
C VAL A 303 -10.31 17.21 -5.33
N CYS A 304 -11.47 17.79 -5.15
CA CYS A 304 -12.49 17.29 -4.23
C CYS A 304 -13.83 17.76 -4.75
N THR A 305 -14.72 16.81 -5.01
CA THR A 305 -16.09 17.04 -5.46
C THR A 305 -17.02 16.30 -4.52
N TRP A 306 -18.30 16.68 -4.49
CA TRP A 306 -19.30 15.87 -3.81
C TRP A 306 -19.33 14.44 -4.35
N GLY A 307 -19.71 13.47 -3.51
CA GLY A 307 -19.83 12.07 -3.95
C GLY A 307 -20.71 11.89 -5.19
N LYS A 308 -21.78 12.67 -5.33
CA LYS A 308 -22.67 12.66 -6.52
C LYS A 308 -22.01 13.19 -7.80
N ASP A 309 -20.99 14.05 -7.65
CA ASP A 309 -20.27 14.72 -8.74
C ASP A 309 -18.90 14.06 -8.99
N GLY A 310 -18.66 12.86 -8.44
CA GLY A 310 -17.44 12.08 -8.67
C GLY A 310 -17.22 11.69 -10.13
N ASP A 311 -18.32 11.56 -10.87
CA ASP A 311 -18.34 11.18 -12.29
C ASP A 311 -17.64 12.21 -13.19
N LEU A 312 -17.60 13.49 -12.77
CA LEU A 312 -16.85 14.54 -13.46
C LEU A 312 -15.34 14.23 -13.51
N PHE A 313 -14.84 13.53 -12.51
CA PHE A 313 -13.44 13.13 -12.42
C PHE A 313 -13.18 11.78 -13.09
N SER A 314 -13.98 10.76 -12.78
CA SER A 314 -13.76 9.39 -13.30
C SER A 314 -14.00 9.26 -14.80
N GLY A 315 -14.84 10.11 -15.40
CA GLY A 315 -15.07 10.15 -16.85
C GLY A 315 -14.15 11.10 -17.61
N HIS A 316 -13.15 11.72 -16.96
CA HIS A 316 -12.34 12.76 -17.60
C HIS A 316 -11.35 12.16 -18.64
N PRO A 317 -11.43 12.54 -19.93
CA PRO A 317 -10.66 11.90 -21.01
C PRO A 317 -9.15 12.16 -20.96
N GLY A 318 -8.71 13.13 -20.17
CA GLY A 318 -7.28 13.42 -19.93
C GLY A 318 -6.60 12.50 -18.92
N LEU A 319 -7.31 11.54 -18.32
CA LEU A 319 -6.75 10.58 -17.35
C LEU A 319 -6.48 9.23 -18.05
N SER A 320 -5.23 8.80 -18.04
CA SER A 320 -4.78 7.56 -18.70
C SER A 320 -4.99 6.29 -17.86
N HIS A 321 -5.23 6.43 -16.56
CA HIS A 321 -5.50 5.34 -15.63
C HIS A 321 -6.15 5.88 -14.36
N LEU A 322 -7.00 5.09 -13.71
CA LEU A 322 -7.58 5.40 -12.41
C LEU A 322 -7.26 4.34 -11.37
N THR A 323 -6.84 4.77 -10.18
CA THR A 323 -6.85 3.93 -8.98
C THR A 323 -8.03 4.35 -8.12
N PHE A 324 -9.01 3.47 -7.96
CA PHE A 324 -10.18 3.69 -7.11
C PHE A 324 -10.06 2.87 -5.82
N ILE A 325 -10.15 3.56 -4.68
CA ILE A 325 -10.18 2.98 -3.33
C ILE A 325 -11.47 3.44 -2.66
N GLY A 326 -12.39 2.52 -2.37
CA GLY A 326 -13.68 2.90 -1.79
C GLY A 326 -14.71 1.77 -1.69
N SER A 327 -15.99 2.14 -1.73
CA SER A 327 -17.09 1.18 -1.56
C SER A 327 -17.61 0.65 -2.90
N LYS A 328 -18.14 -0.59 -2.88
CA LYS A 328 -18.72 -1.25 -4.06
C LYS A 328 -19.76 -0.39 -4.81
N PRO A 329 -20.74 0.27 -4.15
CA PRO A 329 -21.73 1.08 -4.87
C PRO A 329 -21.11 2.26 -5.62
N VAL A 330 -20.05 2.87 -5.09
CA VAL A 330 -19.35 3.98 -5.75
C VAL A 330 -18.46 3.46 -6.89
N ALA A 331 -17.82 2.30 -6.71
CA ALA A 331 -17.00 1.66 -7.73
C ALA A 331 -17.76 1.43 -9.04
N HIS A 332 -19.01 0.96 -8.96
CA HIS A 332 -19.84 0.75 -10.14
C HIS A 332 -20.03 2.04 -10.95
N LYS A 333 -20.22 3.19 -10.28
CA LYS A 333 -20.35 4.50 -10.94
C LYS A 333 -19.04 4.93 -11.59
N VAL A 334 -17.94 4.77 -10.86
CA VAL A 334 -16.59 5.11 -11.33
C VAL A 334 -16.19 4.28 -12.55
N VAL A 335 -16.39 2.96 -12.51
CA VAL A 335 -16.05 2.06 -13.62
C VAL A 335 -16.92 2.32 -14.83
N ALA A 336 -18.23 2.57 -14.64
CA ALA A 336 -19.13 2.91 -15.74
C ALA A 336 -18.66 4.18 -16.47
N LYS A 337 -18.30 5.22 -15.72
CA LYS A 337 -17.82 6.49 -16.29
C LYS A 337 -16.43 6.40 -16.90
N ALA A 338 -15.51 5.69 -16.27
CA ALA A 338 -14.19 5.45 -16.83
C ALA A 338 -14.26 4.66 -18.15
N GLY A 339 -15.22 3.73 -18.25
CA GLY A 339 -15.49 2.96 -19.47
C GLY A 339 -15.93 3.83 -20.66
N GLU A 340 -16.67 4.92 -20.42
CA GLU A 340 -17.04 5.89 -21.47
C GLU A 340 -15.79 6.55 -22.10
N ALA A 341 -14.74 6.76 -21.30
CA ALA A 341 -13.46 7.32 -21.74
C ALA A 341 -12.41 6.26 -22.12
N LEU A 342 -12.75 4.96 -22.01
CA LEU A 342 -11.82 3.82 -22.14
C LEU A 342 -10.62 3.89 -21.18
N THR A 343 -10.79 4.53 -20.02
CA THR A 343 -9.74 4.66 -19.01
C THR A 343 -9.66 3.37 -18.18
N PRO A 344 -8.51 2.67 -18.13
CA PRO A 344 -8.34 1.50 -17.27
C PRO A 344 -8.43 1.89 -15.79
N VAL A 345 -9.03 1.01 -14.98
CA VAL A 345 -9.25 1.25 -13.55
C VAL A 345 -8.71 0.08 -12.73
N VAL A 346 -7.92 0.37 -11.70
CA VAL A 346 -7.69 -0.54 -10.56
C VAL A 346 -8.75 -0.24 -9.51
N VAL A 347 -9.47 -1.27 -9.10
CA VAL A 347 -10.62 -1.17 -8.20
C VAL A 347 -10.29 -1.93 -6.91
N GLU A 348 -10.00 -1.18 -5.84
CA GLU A 348 -9.79 -1.69 -4.49
C GLU A 348 -11.01 -1.36 -3.66
N LEU A 349 -11.70 -2.40 -3.19
CA LEU A 349 -12.93 -2.25 -2.43
C LEU A 349 -12.82 -2.96 -1.09
N GLY A 350 -13.81 -2.66 -0.26
CA GLY A 350 -14.00 -3.26 1.04
C GLY A 350 -13.91 -4.79 1.10
N GLY A 351 -13.77 -5.27 2.32
CA GLY A 351 -13.61 -6.67 2.67
C GLY A 351 -14.71 -7.16 3.60
N LYS A 352 -14.86 -8.48 3.66
CA LYS A 352 -15.49 -9.18 4.79
C LYS A 352 -14.53 -10.24 5.30
N ASP A 353 -13.31 -9.77 5.52
CA ASP A 353 -12.11 -10.58 5.73
C ASP A 353 -12.33 -11.55 6.90
N ALA A 354 -12.20 -12.84 6.58
CA ALA A 354 -12.33 -13.91 7.53
C ALA A 354 -10.97 -14.21 8.17
N MET A 355 -10.98 -14.38 9.48
CA MET A 355 -9.91 -15.03 10.23
C MET A 355 -10.36 -16.43 10.64
N VAL A 356 -9.82 -17.45 9.99
CA VAL A 356 -10.01 -18.85 10.36
C VAL A 356 -9.02 -19.22 11.45
N ILE A 357 -9.54 -19.72 12.57
CA ILE A 357 -8.74 -20.20 13.69
C ILE A 357 -8.96 -21.70 13.83
N CYS A 358 -7.94 -22.47 13.50
CA CYS A 358 -7.94 -23.92 13.65
C CYS A 358 -7.84 -24.33 15.13
N GLU A 359 -8.36 -25.52 15.43
CA GLU A 359 -8.40 -26.05 16.80
C GLU A 359 -7.00 -26.16 17.39
N ASP A 360 -6.05 -26.65 16.60
CA ASP A 360 -4.68 -26.90 17.02
C ASP A 360 -3.98 -25.61 17.49
N TYR A 361 -4.31 -24.47 16.88
CA TYR A 361 -3.81 -23.17 17.32
C TYR A 361 -4.25 -22.84 18.75
N LEU A 362 -5.55 -22.93 19.03
CA LEU A 362 -6.09 -22.63 20.36
C LEU A 362 -5.59 -23.61 21.42
N LYS A 363 -5.51 -24.89 21.05
CA LYS A 363 -5.02 -25.96 21.91
C LYS A 363 -3.54 -25.78 22.28
N ASN A 364 -2.69 -25.42 21.33
CA ASN A 364 -1.23 -25.43 21.50
C ASN A 364 -0.62 -24.06 21.86
N LYS A 365 -1.26 -22.94 21.45
CA LYS A 365 -0.76 -21.57 21.71
C LYS A 365 -1.58 -20.80 22.74
N GLY A 366 -2.75 -21.31 23.12
CA GLY A 366 -3.66 -20.66 24.05
C GLY A 366 -4.41 -19.47 23.42
N VAL A 367 -5.31 -18.87 24.21
CA VAL A 367 -6.25 -17.85 23.72
C VAL A 367 -5.71 -16.42 23.80
N ASP A 368 -4.71 -16.13 24.64
CA ASP A 368 -4.33 -14.74 24.95
C ASP A 368 -3.66 -14.02 23.77
N LYS A 369 -2.80 -14.73 23.04
CA LYS A 369 -2.12 -14.19 21.87
C LYS A 369 -3.12 -13.86 20.76
N ILE A 370 -4.00 -14.82 20.42
CA ILE A 370 -5.01 -14.61 19.39
C ILE A 370 -6.04 -13.57 19.80
N ALA A 371 -6.44 -13.53 21.08
CA ALA A 371 -7.33 -12.49 21.58
C ALA A 371 -6.73 -11.10 21.37
N SER A 372 -5.43 -10.91 21.61
CA SER A 372 -4.77 -9.61 21.38
C SER A 372 -4.73 -9.23 19.90
N ILE A 373 -4.52 -10.20 19.01
CA ILE A 373 -4.60 -10.01 17.56
C ILE A 373 -6.02 -9.62 17.12
N LEU A 374 -7.04 -10.33 17.61
CA LEU A 374 -8.45 -10.06 17.33
C LEU A 374 -8.87 -8.65 17.80
N MET A 375 -8.45 -8.24 19.00
CA MET A 375 -8.71 -6.90 19.52
C MET A 375 -8.14 -5.84 18.57
N ARG A 376 -6.86 -5.96 18.19
CA ARG A 376 -6.23 -4.98 17.29
C ARG A 376 -6.88 -5.00 15.91
N GLY A 377 -7.01 -6.17 15.28
CA GLY A 377 -7.47 -6.25 13.90
C GLY A 377 -8.94 -5.86 13.72
N THR A 378 -9.73 -5.87 14.78
CA THR A 378 -11.15 -5.45 14.74
C THR A 378 -11.35 -4.01 15.15
N PHE A 379 -10.69 -3.54 16.21
CA PHE A 379 -10.98 -2.23 16.79
C PHE A 379 -10.03 -1.11 16.35
N GLN A 380 -8.91 -1.43 15.68
CA GLN A 380 -8.01 -0.42 15.11
C GLN A 380 -8.81 0.54 14.22
N SER A 381 -8.68 1.84 14.47
CA SER A 381 -9.43 2.92 13.79
C SER A 381 -10.95 2.75 13.87
N ALA A 382 -11.45 2.23 14.99
CA ALA A 382 -12.85 1.87 15.21
C ALA A 382 -13.41 0.91 14.14
N GLY A 383 -12.57 -0.01 13.64
CA GLY A 383 -12.93 -1.01 12.62
C GLY A 383 -13.06 -0.44 11.21
N GLN A 384 -12.67 0.81 10.97
CA GLN A 384 -12.74 1.45 9.65
C GLN A 384 -11.50 1.12 8.81
N ASN A 385 -11.27 -0.17 8.55
CA ASN A 385 -10.12 -0.67 7.83
C ASN A 385 -10.55 -1.77 6.86
N CYS A 386 -10.24 -1.64 5.56
CA CYS A 386 -10.68 -2.60 4.55
C CYS A 386 -10.12 -4.02 4.78
N ILE A 387 -8.92 -4.10 5.35
CA ILE A 387 -8.25 -5.37 5.73
C ILE A 387 -8.39 -5.68 7.23
N GLY A 388 -9.35 -5.03 7.89
CA GLY A 388 -9.72 -5.31 9.27
C GLY A 388 -10.38 -6.68 9.40
N ILE A 389 -10.34 -7.26 10.59
CA ILE A 389 -10.97 -8.54 10.87
C ILE A 389 -12.47 -8.30 11.01
N GLU A 390 -13.22 -8.76 10.02
CA GLU A 390 -14.67 -8.57 9.95
C GLU A 390 -15.45 -9.83 10.39
N ARG A 391 -14.81 -11.01 10.30
CA ARG A 391 -15.36 -12.28 10.78
C ARG A 391 -14.29 -13.15 11.40
N VAL A 392 -14.54 -13.63 12.60
CA VAL A 392 -13.71 -14.65 13.25
C VAL A 392 -14.44 -15.97 13.13
N ILE A 393 -13.84 -16.96 12.48
CA ILE A 393 -14.41 -18.28 12.28
C ILE A 393 -13.57 -19.26 13.08
N VAL A 394 -14.13 -19.75 14.18
CA VAL A 394 -13.42 -20.65 15.11
C VAL A 394 -13.85 -22.08 14.84
N ALA A 395 -12.89 -22.92 14.47
CA ALA A 395 -13.07 -24.36 14.35
C ALA A 395 -12.62 -25.07 15.64
N GLY A 396 -13.32 -26.15 16.01
CA GLY A 396 -12.87 -27.08 17.05
C GLY A 396 -13.76 -27.17 18.30
N GLU A 397 -13.19 -27.75 19.35
CA GLU A 397 -13.92 -28.08 20.59
C GLU A 397 -14.46 -26.86 21.36
N GLU A 398 -15.64 -27.03 21.95
CA GLU A 398 -16.38 -25.98 22.68
C GLU A 398 -15.56 -25.31 23.81
N LYS A 399 -14.76 -26.09 24.53
CA LYS A 399 -13.98 -25.59 25.66
C LYS A 399 -12.99 -24.49 25.29
N TYR A 400 -12.42 -24.54 24.07
CA TYR A 400 -11.47 -23.53 23.60
C TYR A 400 -12.18 -22.30 23.06
N TYR A 401 -13.33 -22.52 22.40
CA TYR A 401 -14.22 -21.46 21.95
C TYR A 401 -14.71 -20.60 23.11
N GLU A 402 -15.33 -21.21 24.14
CA GLU A 402 -15.87 -20.47 25.29
C GLU A 402 -14.78 -19.73 26.06
N LYS A 403 -13.58 -20.34 26.20
CA LYS A 403 -12.43 -19.66 26.82
C LYS A 403 -11.98 -18.43 26.01
N LEU A 404 -11.97 -18.50 24.68
CA LEU A 404 -11.65 -17.36 23.83
C LEU A 404 -12.70 -16.26 23.96
N VAL A 405 -13.99 -16.63 23.94
CA VAL A 405 -15.13 -15.72 24.10
C VAL A 405 -15.07 -14.99 25.45
N GLU A 406 -14.81 -15.70 26.55
CA GLU A 406 -14.64 -15.10 27.88
C GLU A 406 -13.48 -14.10 27.92
N THR A 407 -12.30 -14.48 27.40
CA THR A 407 -11.12 -13.61 27.35
C THR A 407 -11.40 -12.35 26.53
N LEU A 408 -12.09 -12.47 25.40
CA LEU A 408 -12.45 -11.34 24.54
C LEU A 408 -13.47 -10.43 25.24
N SER A 409 -14.53 -10.99 25.83
CA SER A 409 -15.54 -10.22 26.57
C SER A 409 -14.90 -9.34 27.65
N ASN A 410 -13.99 -9.92 28.43
CA ASN A 410 -13.24 -9.22 29.48
C ASN A 410 -12.33 -8.09 28.93
N LYS A 411 -11.81 -8.23 27.71
CA LYS A 411 -10.97 -7.21 27.06
C LYS A 411 -11.81 -6.09 26.46
N VAL A 412 -12.87 -6.43 25.71
CA VAL A 412 -13.77 -5.45 25.06
C VAL A 412 -14.45 -4.56 26.10
N ALA A 413 -14.88 -5.13 27.24
CA ALA A 413 -15.52 -4.37 28.31
C ALA A 413 -14.63 -3.29 28.95
N LYS A 414 -13.30 -3.35 28.78
CA LYS A 414 -12.34 -2.41 29.37
C LYS A 414 -11.88 -1.31 28.41
N MET A 415 -12.33 -1.33 27.16
CA MET A 415 -11.89 -0.38 26.15
C MET A 415 -12.37 1.04 26.46
N ARG A 416 -11.46 2.00 26.38
CA ARG A 416 -11.70 3.44 26.59
C ARG A 416 -11.90 4.12 25.25
N ILE A 417 -13.01 4.84 25.13
CA ILE A 417 -13.46 5.48 23.88
C ILE A 417 -13.32 6.99 24.04
N GLY A 418 -12.76 7.69 23.05
CA GLY A 418 -12.60 9.15 23.14
C GLY A 418 -11.73 9.76 22.04
N SER A 419 -11.25 10.99 22.27
CA SER A 419 -10.26 11.67 21.42
C SER A 419 -8.95 11.82 22.20
N ASP A 420 -7.91 11.09 21.79
CA ASP A 420 -6.59 11.12 22.45
C ASP A 420 -5.77 12.38 22.15
N ILE A 421 -6.19 13.18 21.17
CA ILE A 421 -5.57 14.48 20.86
C ILE A 421 -6.22 15.65 21.60
N ASP A 422 -7.38 15.44 22.24
CA ASP A 422 -8.17 16.44 22.96
C ASP A 422 -8.42 16.08 24.45
N GLN A 423 -8.09 14.85 24.88
CA GLN A 423 -8.19 14.41 26.29
C GLN A 423 -6.81 14.09 26.87
N SER A 424 -6.70 14.19 28.19
CA SER A 424 -5.53 13.71 28.95
C SER A 424 -5.64 12.24 29.35
N GLU A 425 -6.82 11.64 29.21
CA GLU A 425 -7.05 10.24 29.52
C GLU A 425 -6.51 9.36 28.39
N GLU A 426 -6.04 8.18 28.77
CA GLU A 426 -5.60 7.15 27.83
C GLU A 426 -6.82 6.58 27.08
N ILE A 427 -6.79 6.61 25.76
CA ILE A 427 -7.89 6.18 24.88
C ILE A 427 -7.43 5.01 24.01
N ASP A 428 -8.26 3.98 23.91
CA ASP A 428 -7.99 2.79 23.11
C ASP A 428 -8.66 2.86 21.73
N MET A 429 -9.81 3.54 21.61
CA MET A 429 -10.57 3.62 20.36
C MET A 429 -11.14 5.02 20.11
N GLY A 430 -10.94 5.49 18.89
CA GLY A 430 -11.41 6.78 18.40
C GLY A 430 -12.87 6.82 17.96
N ALA A 431 -13.26 7.92 17.32
CA ALA A 431 -14.57 8.10 16.71
C ALA A 431 -14.64 7.45 15.31
N MET A 432 -15.85 7.06 14.91
CA MET A 432 -16.16 6.75 13.52
C MET A 432 -16.29 8.05 12.73
N ILE A 433 -15.97 8.04 11.44
CA ILE A 433 -16.09 9.27 10.63
C ILE A 433 -17.57 9.65 10.43
N MET A 434 -18.44 8.65 10.33
CA MET A 434 -19.88 8.79 10.10
C MET A 434 -20.65 8.21 11.29
N GLY A 435 -21.51 9.02 11.90
CA GLY A 435 -22.55 8.59 12.84
C GLY A 435 -23.89 8.38 12.14
N GLY A 436 -24.98 8.79 12.79
CA GLY A 436 -26.33 8.86 12.21
C GLY A 436 -26.77 7.55 11.57
N ALA A 437 -27.09 7.60 10.27
CA ALA A 437 -27.56 6.44 9.50
C ALA A 437 -26.63 5.22 9.57
N LYS A 438 -25.31 5.42 9.75
CA LYS A 438 -24.39 4.29 9.92
C LYS A 438 -24.61 3.58 11.27
N PHE A 439 -24.91 4.32 12.34
CA PHE A 439 -25.23 3.72 13.64
C PHE A 439 -26.56 2.99 13.60
N ASP A 440 -27.56 3.55 12.91
CA ASP A 440 -28.86 2.91 12.74
C ASP A 440 -28.72 1.56 12.01
N GLU A 441 -27.89 1.50 10.96
CA GLU A 441 -27.56 0.27 10.23
C GLU A 441 -26.89 -0.78 11.14
N LEU A 442 -25.87 -0.38 11.92
CA LEU A 442 -25.17 -1.28 12.84
C LEU A 442 -26.12 -1.85 13.91
N GLU A 443 -26.90 -0.98 14.56
CA GLU A 443 -27.88 -1.39 15.59
C GLU A 443 -28.92 -2.36 14.99
N GLN A 444 -29.38 -2.10 13.77
CA GLN A 444 -30.31 -3.00 13.06
C GLN A 444 -29.69 -4.37 12.78
N TRP A 445 -28.47 -4.44 12.23
CA TRP A 445 -27.83 -5.71 11.89
C TRP A 445 -27.47 -6.53 13.13
N ILE A 446 -27.08 -5.87 14.22
CA ILE A 446 -26.83 -6.52 15.52
C ILE A 446 -28.14 -7.08 16.08
N SER A 447 -29.22 -6.30 16.05
CA SER A 447 -30.53 -6.77 16.50
C SER A 447 -31.05 -7.93 15.67
N GLU A 448 -30.82 -7.93 14.35
CA GLU A 448 -31.15 -9.04 13.46
C GLU A 448 -30.41 -10.32 13.87
N ALA A 449 -29.08 -10.23 14.08
CA ALA A 449 -28.28 -11.38 14.49
C ALA A 449 -28.73 -11.94 15.86
N VAL A 450 -29.03 -11.08 16.84
CA VAL A 450 -29.55 -11.51 18.14
C VAL A 450 -30.91 -12.20 18.00
N SER A 451 -31.79 -11.69 17.13
CA SER A 451 -33.09 -12.33 16.87
C SER A 451 -32.98 -13.72 16.24
N ARG A 452 -31.84 -14.02 15.60
CA ARG A 452 -31.50 -15.33 15.01
C ARG A 452 -30.68 -16.23 15.96
N GLY A 453 -30.48 -15.83 17.22
CA GLY A 453 -29.84 -16.65 18.25
C GLY A 453 -28.40 -16.27 18.58
N ALA A 454 -27.84 -15.22 17.97
CA ALA A 454 -26.52 -14.72 18.35
C ALA A 454 -26.52 -14.14 19.78
N ARG A 455 -25.41 -14.29 20.50
CA ARG A 455 -25.22 -13.68 21.83
C ARG A 455 -24.48 -12.35 21.72
N LEU A 456 -25.15 -11.27 22.09
CA LEU A 456 -24.52 -9.96 22.28
C LEU A 456 -23.93 -9.87 23.69
N LEU A 457 -22.59 -9.92 23.80
CA LEU A 457 -21.90 -9.95 25.09
C LEU A 457 -21.47 -8.57 25.58
N GLN A 458 -21.15 -7.66 24.64
CA GLN A 458 -20.70 -6.30 24.95
C GLN A 458 -21.13 -5.34 23.83
N GLY A 459 -21.46 -4.09 24.18
CA GLY A 459 -21.71 -3.02 23.20
C GLY A 459 -23.09 -3.11 22.53
N GLY A 460 -23.10 -2.94 21.21
CA GLY A 460 -24.30 -3.08 20.38
C GLY A 460 -25.10 -1.80 20.12
N LYS A 461 -24.57 -0.63 20.49
CA LYS A 461 -25.26 0.65 20.38
C LYS A 461 -24.31 1.84 20.32
N ARG A 462 -24.84 2.99 19.89
CA ARG A 462 -24.15 4.28 19.95
C ARG A 462 -23.70 4.64 21.38
N TYR A 463 -22.55 5.30 21.50
CA TYR A 463 -21.97 5.74 22.76
C TYR A 463 -22.04 7.27 22.89
N VAL A 464 -22.74 7.77 23.90
CA VAL A 464 -22.79 9.21 24.20
C VAL A 464 -21.64 9.54 25.15
N HIS A 465 -20.55 10.07 24.59
CA HIS A 465 -19.35 10.38 25.36
C HIS A 465 -19.60 11.57 26.33
N PRO A 466 -19.18 11.49 27.60
CA PRO A 466 -19.49 12.52 28.62
C PRO A 466 -18.97 13.91 28.27
N ASN A 467 -17.75 14.02 27.71
CA ASN A 467 -17.14 15.30 27.33
C ASN A 467 -17.46 15.75 25.89
N TYR A 468 -17.95 14.82 25.06
CA TYR A 468 -18.14 15.00 23.61
C TYR A 468 -19.43 14.31 23.16
N PRO A 469 -20.61 14.75 23.65
CA PRO A 469 -21.88 14.07 23.40
C PRO A 469 -22.28 14.07 21.91
N GLN A 470 -21.70 14.96 21.12
CA GLN A 470 -21.93 15.06 19.67
C GLN A 470 -20.90 14.27 18.84
N GLY A 471 -19.92 13.65 19.49
CA GLY A 471 -18.92 12.83 18.82
C GLY A 471 -19.52 11.54 18.27
N HIS A 472 -19.01 11.09 17.13
CA HIS A 472 -19.47 9.88 16.44
C HIS A 472 -18.85 8.63 17.08
N PHE A 473 -19.26 8.28 18.29
CA PHE A 473 -18.78 7.08 18.98
C PHE A 473 -19.80 5.94 18.94
N PHE A 474 -19.33 4.74 18.60
CA PHE A 474 -20.08 3.48 18.72
C PHE A 474 -19.39 2.58 19.74
N MET A 475 -20.15 1.88 20.58
CA MET A 475 -19.53 1.01 21.60
C MET A 475 -18.74 -0.13 20.94
N PRO A 476 -17.52 -0.45 21.41
CA PRO A 476 -16.84 -1.69 21.07
C PRO A 476 -17.79 -2.86 21.32
N THR A 477 -18.09 -3.60 20.27
CA THR A 477 -19.14 -4.61 20.29
C THR A 477 -18.55 -6.00 20.15
N LEU A 478 -19.01 -6.93 20.99
CA LEU A 478 -18.72 -8.35 20.88
C LEU A 478 -20.02 -9.11 20.67
N ILE A 479 -20.16 -9.74 19.51
CA ILE A 479 -21.29 -10.61 19.19
C ILE A 479 -20.76 -11.98 18.72
N VAL A 480 -21.28 -13.03 19.33
CA VAL A 480 -20.83 -14.41 19.13
C VAL A 480 -21.99 -15.31 18.74
N ASP A 481 -21.68 -16.52 18.25
CA ASP A 481 -22.65 -17.47 17.72
C ASP A 481 -23.50 -16.88 16.57
N VAL A 482 -22.87 -16.05 15.73
CA VAL A 482 -23.55 -15.38 14.62
C VAL A 482 -23.80 -16.37 13.49
N ASP A 483 -25.06 -16.46 13.08
CA ASP A 483 -25.48 -17.21 11.89
C ASP A 483 -24.82 -16.60 10.63
N PRO A 484 -24.14 -17.41 9.79
CA PRO A 484 -23.37 -16.92 8.64
C PRO A 484 -24.21 -16.19 7.59
N GLU A 485 -25.53 -16.33 7.60
CA GLU A 485 -26.44 -15.64 6.69
C GLU A 485 -26.92 -14.28 7.21
N CYS A 486 -26.61 -13.90 8.46
CA CYS A 486 -26.97 -12.60 9.00
C CYS A 486 -26.34 -11.46 8.19
N LYS A 487 -27.01 -10.29 8.13
CA LYS A 487 -26.43 -9.11 7.45
C LYS A 487 -25.07 -8.73 8.00
N ILE A 488 -24.87 -8.83 9.32
CA ILE A 488 -23.59 -8.53 9.97
C ILE A 488 -22.46 -9.52 9.59
N ALA A 489 -22.79 -10.72 9.12
CA ALA A 489 -21.84 -11.70 8.62
C ALA A 489 -21.59 -11.57 7.11
N THR A 490 -22.56 -11.06 6.35
CA THR A 490 -22.49 -11.02 4.88
C THR A 490 -22.09 -9.66 4.29
N ASN A 491 -22.33 -8.56 5.01
CA ASN A 491 -22.04 -7.20 4.56
C ASN A 491 -20.88 -6.59 5.36
N GLU A 492 -20.05 -5.77 4.71
CA GLU A 492 -18.96 -5.03 5.34
C GLU A 492 -19.51 -4.11 6.45
N VAL A 493 -19.03 -4.31 7.69
CA VAL A 493 -19.48 -3.54 8.85
C VAL A 493 -18.78 -2.20 8.89
N PHE A 494 -17.46 -2.17 8.65
CA PHE A 494 -16.64 -0.96 8.68
C PHE A 494 -16.85 -0.13 9.95
N GLY A 495 -16.85 -0.83 11.09
CA GLY A 495 -17.20 -0.32 12.41
C GLY A 495 -16.73 -1.28 13.51
N PRO A 496 -16.80 -0.88 14.80
CA PRO A 496 -16.11 -1.58 15.88
C PRO A 496 -16.92 -2.78 16.40
N VAL A 497 -17.10 -3.81 15.57
CA VAL A 497 -17.86 -5.02 15.91
C VAL A 497 -17.05 -6.29 15.69
N LEU A 498 -16.69 -6.96 16.78
CA LEU A 498 -16.09 -8.29 16.76
C LEU A 498 -17.18 -9.34 16.57
N THR A 499 -17.24 -9.90 15.36
CA THR A 499 -18.24 -10.90 14.95
C THR A 499 -17.61 -12.29 14.94
N ILE A 500 -18.09 -13.19 15.82
CA ILE A 500 -17.57 -14.56 15.92
C ILE A 500 -18.60 -15.58 15.43
N LEU A 501 -18.18 -16.44 14.51
CA LEU A 501 -18.90 -17.60 14.00
C LEU A 501 -18.19 -18.87 14.47
N ARG A 502 -18.96 -19.94 14.65
CA ARG A 502 -18.46 -21.26 15.03
C ARG A 502 -18.57 -22.21 13.84
N ALA A 503 -17.51 -22.97 13.59
CA ALA A 503 -17.48 -24.04 12.59
C ALA A 503 -17.19 -25.38 13.30
N ALA A 504 -17.81 -26.45 12.83
CA ALA A 504 -17.60 -27.81 13.33
C ALA A 504 -16.30 -28.43 12.80
N SER A 505 -15.76 -27.93 11.69
CA SER A 505 -14.48 -28.38 11.12
C SER A 505 -13.77 -27.26 10.35
N ASP A 506 -12.49 -27.46 10.04
CA ASP A 506 -11.73 -26.55 9.17
C ASP A 506 -12.32 -26.48 7.75
N ASP A 507 -12.95 -27.56 7.28
CA ASP A 507 -13.63 -27.59 5.97
C ASP A 507 -14.83 -26.65 5.93
N GLU A 508 -15.67 -26.73 6.95
CA GLU A 508 -16.80 -25.82 7.13
C GLU A 508 -16.31 -24.38 7.36
N ALA A 509 -15.21 -24.19 8.10
CA ALA A 509 -14.64 -22.87 8.30
C ALA A 509 -14.20 -22.21 6.98
N VAL A 510 -13.62 -22.98 6.06
CA VAL A 510 -13.25 -22.51 4.71
C VAL A 510 -14.50 -22.24 3.86
N GLU A 511 -15.53 -23.06 3.96
CA GLU A 511 -16.81 -22.82 3.27
C GLU A 511 -17.45 -21.51 3.75
N MET A 512 -17.54 -21.32 5.06
CA MET A 512 -18.02 -20.09 5.68
C MET A 512 -17.16 -18.89 5.26
N ALA A 513 -15.83 -19.01 5.29
CA ALA A 513 -14.93 -17.95 4.85
C ALA A 513 -15.21 -17.51 3.41
N ASN A 514 -15.47 -18.47 2.51
CA ASN A 514 -15.72 -18.26 1.09
C ASN A 514 -17.16 -17.84 0.74
N SER A 515 -18.11 -17.96 1.67
CA SER A 515 -19.56 -17.75 1.44
C SER A 515 -19.95 -16.30 1.09
N THR A 516 -19.11 -15.32 1.46
CA THR A 516 -19.39 -13.92 1.16
C THR A 516 -19.05 -13.56 -0.28
N SER A 517 -19.69 -12.52 -0.81
CA SER A 517 -19.39 -11.99 -2.13
C SER A 517 -18.05 -11.22 -2.17
N TYR A 518 -17.53 -10.84 -0.99
CA TYR A 518 -16.22 -10.22 -0.83
C TYR A 518 -15.07 -11.23 -0.98
N GLY A 519 -13.88 -10.70 -1.29
CA GLY A 519 -12.68 -11.48 -1.52
C GLY A 519 -11.39 -10.66 -1.43
N LEU A 520 -11.31 -9.73 -0.47
CA LEU A 520 -10.12 -8.90 -0.29
C LEU A 520 -9.01 -9.69 0.39
N GLY A 521 -9.12 -9.93 1.70
CA GLY A 521 -8.12 -10.63 2.48
C GLY A 521 -8.70 -11.76 3.34
N SER A 522 -7.81 -12.57 3.91
CA SER A 522 -8.14 -13.56 4.92
C SER A 522 -6.91 -13.94 5.75
N SER A 523 -7.14 -14.53 6.91
CA SER A 523 -6.12 -15.07 7.79
C SER A 523 -6.41 -16.51 8.18
N VAL A 524 -5.37 -17.33 8.31
CA VAL A 524 -5.45 -18.71 8.83
C VAL A 524 -4.50 -18.87 10.00
N PHE A 525 -5.00 -19.35 11.13
CA PHE A 525 -4.22 -19.61 12.34
C PHE A 525 -4.18 -21.10 12.63
N SER A 526 -3.00 -21.71 12.56
CA SER A 526 -2.72 -23.13 12.81
C SER A 526 -1.27 -23.29 13.29
N THR A 527 -1.00 -24.22 14.20
CA THR A 527 0.37 -24.59 14.57
C THR A 527 1.04 -25.51 13.57
N ASP A 528 0.28 -26.20 12.72
CA ASP A 528 0.78 -26.91 11.55
C ASP A 528 0.80 -25.98 10.34
N PHE A 529 2.00 -25.67 9.83
CA PHE A 529 2.20 -24.81 8.67
C PHE A 529 1.70 -25.44 7.37
N HIS A 530 1.89 -26.74 7.18
CA HIS A 530 1.43 -27.43 5.96
C HIS A 530 -0.09 -27.45 5.91
N HIS A 531 -0.73 -27.71 7.05
CA HIS A 531 -2.17 -27.58 7.18
C HIS A 531 -2.66 -26.17 6.85
N ALA A 532 -2.03 -25.15 7.44
CA ALA A 532 -2.37 -23.75 7.15
C ALA A 532 -2.24 -23.43 5.65
N GLU A 533 -1.15 -23.89 5.02
CA GLU A 533 -0.87 -23.71 3.60
C GLU A 533 -1.95 -24.37 2.72
N GLU A 534 -2.39 -25.59 3.04
CA GLU A 534 -3.49 -26.24 2.31
C GLU A 534 -4.81 -25.46 2.42
N LEU A 535 -5.12 -24.89 3.59
CA LEU A 535 -6.30 -24.03 3.75
C LEU A 535 -6.18 -22.78 2.89
N THR A 536 -4.99 -22.15 2.79
CA THR A 536 -4.81 -20.96 1.95
C THR A 536 -5.14 -21.20 0.48
N LYS A 537 -4.82 -22.38 -0.06
CA LYS A 537 -5.11 -22.76 -1.47
C LYS A 537 -6.61 -22.82 -1.77
N ARG A 538 -7.44 -23.02 -0.73
CA ARG A 538 -8.90 -23.16 -0.85
C ARG A 538 -9.64 -21.85 -0.61
N LEU A 539 -8.99 -20.84 -0.03
CA LEU A 539 -9.56 -19.52 0.19
C LEU A 539 -9.64 -18.72 -1.12
N LYS A 540 -10.82 -18.20 -1.43
CA LYS A 540 -11.12 -17.43 -2.65
C LYS A 540 -11.00 -15.93 -2.39
N VAL A 541 -9.78 -15.49 -2.07
CA VAL A 541 -9.46 -14.10 -1.72
C VAL A 541 -8.22 -13.62 -2.48
N GLY A 542 -8.02 -12.30 -2.55
CA GLY A 542 -6.86 -11.70 -3.21
C GLY A 542 -5.58 -11.77 -2.38
N ASN A 543 -5.70 -11.89 -1.06
CA ASN A 543 -4.59 -11.80 -0.11
C ASN A 543 -4.82 -12.75 1.09
N VAL A 544 -3.79 -13.45 1.57
CA VAL A 544 -3.89 -14.35 2.73
C VAL A 544 -2.68 -14.19 3.65
N ALA A 545 -2.92 -14.17 4.96
CA ALA A 545 -1.87 -14.25 5.98
C ALA A 545 -1.97 -15.57 6.77
N ILE A 546 -0.83 -16.18 7.08
CA ILE A 546 -0.74 -17.36 7.95
C ILE A 546 -0.21 -16.92 9.31
N ASN A 547 -0.93 -17.26 10.38
CA ASN A 547 -0.62 -16.95 11.78
C ASN A 547 -0.42 -15.45 12.08
N ASP A 548 -1.03 -14.60 11.24
CA ASP A 548 -1.04 -13.15 11.39
C ASP A 548 -2.27 -12.55 10.68
N PHE A 549 -2.45 -11.23 10.79
CA PHE A 549 -3.51 -10.49 10.10
C PHE A 549 -2.96 -9.26 9.39
N ALA A 550 -3.55 -8.90 8.25
CA ALA A 550 -3.18 -7.72 7.46
C ALA A 550 -1.71 -7.66 6.98
N THR A 551 -0.85 -8.63 7.32
CA THR A 551 0.57 -8.66 6.91
C THR A 551 0.76 -8.91 5.42
N PHE A 552 -0.28 -9.36 4.72
CA PHE A 552 -0.29 -9.36 3.26
C PHE A 552 -0.26 -7.94 2.65
N TYR A 553 -0.41 -6.89 3.45
CA TYR A 553 -0.20 -5.49 3.04
C TYR A 553 1.29 -5.09 2.98
N LEU A 554 2.21 -6.03 3.22
CA LEU A 554 3.65 -5.81 3.04
C LEU A 554 3.96 -5.31 1.62
N CYS A 555 4.80 -4.28 1.52
CA CYS A 555 4.97 -3.50 0.28
C CYS A 555 5.57 -4.27 -0.90
N GLN A 556 6.21 -5.42 -0.64
CA GLN A 556 6.70 -6.33 -1.68
C GLN A 556 5.62 -7.18 -2.33
N LEU A 557 4.42 -7.27 -1.77
CA LEU A 557 3.34 -8.09 -2.28
C LEU A 557 2.36 -7.28 -3.15
N PRO A 558 1.77 -7.91 -4.19
CA PRO A 558 0.67 -7.30 -4.92
C PRO A 558 -0.57 -7.23 -4.04
N PHE A 559 -1.07 -6.02 -3.78
CA PHE A 559 -2.26 -5.84 -2.96
C PHE A 559 -3.49 -5.46 -3.81
N GLY A 560 -4.63 -6.11 -3.53
CA GLY A 560 -5.95 -5.92 -4.16
C GLY A 560 -6.83 -7.17 -4.02
N GLY A 561 -8.15 -7.05 -4.23
CA GLY A 561 -9.12 -8.13 -4.02
C GLY A 561 -9.46 -8.96 -5.26
N VAL A 562 -10.44 -9.85 -5.06
CA VAL A 562 -11.20 -10.55 -6.11
C VAL A 562 -12.71 -10.46 -5.79
N LYS A 563 -13.57 -10.95 -6.70
CA LYS A 563 -15.05 -10.89 -6.57
C LYS A 563 -15.53 -9.43 -6.38
N ASP A 564 -16.43 -9.18 -5.42
CA ASP A 564 -16.92 -7.84 -5.10
C ASP A 564 -15.89 -6.94 -4.42
N SER A 565 -14.72 -7.45 -4.05
CA SER A 565 -13.61 -6.64 -3.53
C SER A 565 -12.78 -5.98 -4.64
N GLY A 566 -13.20 -6.13 -5.90
CA GLY A 566 -12.63 -5.44 -7.05
C GLY A 566 -11.58 -6.26 -7.81
N TYR A 567 -10.72 -5.55 -8.55
CA TYR A 567 -9.73 -6.13 -9.47
C TYR A 567 -8.56 -5.19 -9.72
N GLY A 568 -7.47 -5.73 -10.27
CA GLY A 568 -6.19 -5.02 -10.39
C GLY A 568 -5.39 -5.04 -9.08
N LYS A 569 -4.16 -4.52 -9.13
CA LYS A 569 -3.23 -4.51 -8.00
C LYS A 569 -2.47 -3.19 -7.95
N PHE A 570 -2.24 -2.63 -6.76
CA PHE A 570 -1.48 -1.37 -6.59
C PHE A 570 -0.31 -1.47 -5.59
N GLY A 571 -0.10 -2.63 -4.97
CA GLY A 571 1.10 -2.96 -4.18
C GLY A 571 2.15 -3.70 -5.03
N GLY A 572 3.37 -3.84 -4.49
CA GLY A 572 4.42 -4.64 -5.12
C GLY A 572 4.94 -4.08 -6.45
N GLU A 573 5.58 -4.96 -7.22
CA GLU A 573 6.06 -4.61 -8.57
C GLU A 573 4.90 -4.41 -9.53
N GLU A 574 3.83 -5.17 -9.32
CA GLU A 574 2.59 -5.15 -10.08
C GLU A 574 1.94 -3.78 -10.03
N GLY A 575 1.91 -3.14 -8.85
CA GLY A 575 1.36 -1.79 -8.70
C GLY A 575 2.19 -0.71 -9.40
N LEU A 576 3.51 -0.85 -9.43
CA LEU A 576 4.36 0.07 -10.21
C LEU A 576 4.17 -0.14 -11.72
N ARG A 577 4.16 -1.40 -12.18
CA ARG A 577 3.97 -1.72 -13.61
C ARG A 577 2.56 -1.40 -14.10
N GLY A 578 1.54 -1.49 -13.23
CA GLY A 578 0.17 -1.09 -13.54
C GLY A 578 0.01 0.40 -13.85
N LEU A 579 0.98 1.23 -13.44
CA LEU A 579 1.07 2.64 -13.82
C LEU A 579 1.99 2.87 -15.03
N CYS A 580 2.29 1.82 -15.79
CA CYS A 580 3.11 1.89 -16.99
C CYS A 580 2.40 1.28 -18.20
N ASN A 581 2.70 1.84 -19.37
CA ASN A 581 2.47 1.18 -20.64
C ASN A 581 3.52 0.07 -20.83
N GLU A 582 3.06 -1.18 -20.94
CA GLU A 582 3.89 -2.34 -21.27
C GLU A 582 4.20 -2.38 -22.78
N LYS A 583 5.25 -1.67 -23.19
CA LYS A 583 5.64 -1.58 -24.60
C LYS A 583 6.42 -2.81 -25.04
N SER A 584 5.86 -3.57 -25.96
CA SER A 584 6.56 -4.65 -26.64
C SER A 584 7.57 -4.10 -27.66
N VAL A 585 8.85 -4.47 -27.51
CA VAL A 585 9.93 -4.06 -28.41
C VAL A 585 10.59 -5.30 -28.99
N CYS A 586 10.65 -5.37 -30.33
CA CYS A 586 11.37 -6.41 -31.05
C CYS A 586 12.47 -5.79 -31.92
N TYR A 587 13.66 -6.36 -31.87
CA TYR A 587 14.82 -5.89 -32.62
C TYR A 587 15.72 -7.04 -33.05
N ASP A 588 16.59 -6.77 -34.02
CA ASP A 588 17.60 -7.72 -34.48
C ASP A 588 18.73 -7.85 -33.46
N ARG A 589 19.14 -9.09 -33.16
CA ARG A 589 20.25 -9.38 -32.24
C ARG A 589 21.58 -8.88 -32.78
N THR A 590 21.74 -8.87 -34.10
CA THR A 590 22.95 -8.43 -34.78
C THR A 590 22.57 -7.58 -35.98
N SER A 591 23.42 -6.63 -36.35
CA SER A 591 23.23 -5.83 -37.57
C SER A 591 23.52 -6.60 -38.86
N LEU A 592 24.07 -7.82 -38.75
CA LEU A 592 24.43 -8.68 -39.88
C LEU A 592 23.23 -9.40 -40.50
N ILE A 593 22.18 -9.64 -39.71
CA ILE A 593 20.97 -10.34 -40.13
C ILE A 593 19.78 -9.46 -39.78
N SER A 594 19.17 -8.89 -40.82
CA SER A 594 17.95 -8.10 -40.71
C SER A 594 16.81 -8.78 -41.46
N THR A 595 15.57 -8.39 -41.14
CA THR A 595 14.40 -8.91 -41.85
C THR A 595 14.37 -8.37 -43.28
N GLY A 596 14.55 -9.26 -44.26
CA GLY A 596 14.16 -9.04 -45.64
C GLY A 596 12.96 -9.92 -45.99
N ILE A 597 12.01 -9.40 -46.76
CA ILE A 597 10.91 -10.21 -47.29
C ILE A 597 11.43 -11.02 -48.49
N PRO A 598 11.42 -12.36 -48.42
CA PRO A 598 11.85 -13.19 -49.54
C PRO A 598 10.98 -12.97 -50.78
N GLY A 599 11.60 -12.86 -51.96
CA GLY A 599 10.90 -12.59 -53.22
C GLY A 599 9.64 -13.44 -53.52
N PRO A 600 9.59 -14.75 -53.19
CA PRO A 600 8.37 -15.55 -53.39
C PRO A 600 7.14 -15.07 -52.61
N ILE A 601 7.34 -14.37 -51.49
CA ILE A 601 6.26 -13.86 -50.62
C ILE A 601 6.24 -12.33 -50.54
N ASP A 602 7.03 -11.67 -51.37
CA ASP A 602 7.03 -10.22 -51.46
C ASP A 602 5.75 -9.74 -52.16
N TYR A 603 5.22 -8.60 -51.71
CA TYR A 603 3.98 -8.05 -52.25
C TYR A 603 4.28 -7.06 -53.39
N PRO A 604 3.54 -7.12 -54.51
CA PRO A 604 2.46 -8.07 -54.79
C PRO A 604 2.97 -9.49 -55.05
N ILE A 605 2.25 -10.49 -54.54
CA ILE A 605 2.64 -11.91 -54.70
C ILE A 605 2.58 -12.29 -56.17
N ALA A 606 3.75 -12.46 -56.79
CA ALA A 606 3.88 -12.76 -58.22
C ALA A 606 3.35 -14.16 -58.60
N ASN A 607 3.46 -15.14 -57.71
CA ASN A 607 2.97 -16.51 -57.95
C ASN A 607 2.52 -17.17 -56.63
N GLY A 608 1.21 -17.28 -56.42
CA GLY A 608 0.63 -17.84 -55.19
C GLY A 608 1.03 -19.29 -54.91
N LYS A 609 1.25 -20.13 -55.94
CA LYS A 609 1.71 -21.52 -55.74
C LYS A 609 3.15 -21.55 -55.24
N LYS A 610 4.01 -20.66 -55.77
CA LYS A 610 5.41 -20.54 -55.33
C LYS A 610 5.48 -19.97 -53.90
N ALA A 611 4.71 -18.92 -53.61
CA ALA A 611 4.56 -18.35 -52.28
C ALA A 611 4.12 -19.40 -51.25
N TRP A 612 3.06 -20.16 -51.56
CA TRP A 612 2.56 -21.23 -50.69
C TRP A 612 3.62 -22.30 -50.41
N ARG A 613 4.32 -22.79 -51.45
CA ARG A 613 5.40 -23.78 -51.27
C ARG A 613 6.53 -23.26 -50.38
N PHE A 614 6.91 -22.00 -50.57
CA PHE A 614 7.92 -21.33 -49.75
C PHE A 614 7.47 -21.24 -48.28
N VAL A 615 6.26 -20.75 -48.01
CA VAL A 615 5.72 -20.65 -46.64
C VAL A 615 5.55 -22.03 -46.00
N ALA A 616 5.06 -23.03 -46.74
CA ALA A 616 4.93 -24.40 -46.26
C ALA A 616 6.29 -24.98 -45.84
N ALA A 617 7.35 -24.74 -46.64
CA ALA A 617 8.71 -25.11 -46.28
C ALA A 617 9.23 -24.32 -45.07
N LEU A 618 8.93 -23.02 -44.95
CA LEU A 618 9.32 -22.22 -43.79
C LEU A 618 8.66 -22.72 -42.50
N ASN A 619 7.36 -23.07 -42.57
CA ASN A 619 6.64 -23.67 -41.45
C ASN A 619 7.21 -25.04 -41.08
N GLN A 620 7.46 -25.90 -42.07
CA GLN A 620 8.01 -27.23 -41.82
C GLN A 620 9.44 -27.16 -41.24
N GLY A 621 10.30 -26.32 -41.79
CA GLY A 621 11.66 -26.10 -41.28
C GLY A 621 11.69 -25.50 -39.87
N GLY A 622 10.74 -24.63 -39.56
CA GLY A 622 10.65 -23.94 -38.28
C GLY A 622 10.06 -24.80 -37.15
N TYR A 623 9.04 -25.61 -37.46
CA TYR A 623 8.15 -26.19 -36.45
C TYR A 623 8.03 -27.72 -36.48
N ASP A 624 8.41 -28.41 -37.55
CA ASP A 624 8.27 -29.88 -37.61
C ASP A 624 9.15 -30.57 -36.54
N HIS A 625 8.63 -31.59 -35.87
CA HIS A 625 9.39 -32.34 -34.86
C HIS A 625 10.40 -33.30 -35.51
N SER A 626 10.19 -33.69 -36.76
CA SER A 626 11.10 -34.56 -37.50
C SER A 626 12.29 -33.79 -38.05
N TRP A 627 13.50 -34.18 -37.61
CA TRP A 627 14.75 -33.64 -38.11
C TRP A 627 14.87 -33.78 -39.64
N TRP A 628 14.43 -34.91 -40.20
CA TRP A 628 14.47 -35.14 -41.63
C TRP A 628 13.57 -34.18 -42.42
N GLN A 629 12.36 -33.92 -41.90
CA GLN A 629 11.45 -32.97 -42.52
C GLN A 629 11.99 -31.54 -42.44
N LYS A 630 12.62 -31.17 -41.32
CA LYS A 630 13.31 -29.88 -41.19
C LYS A 630 14.43 -29.71 -42.22
N CYS A 631 15.28 -30.72 -42.39
CA CYS A 631 16.35 -30.69 -43.39
C CYS A 631 15.80 -30.58 -44.82
N LYS A 632 14.76 -31.37 -45.16
CA LYS A 632 14.10 -31.32 -46.47
C LYS A 632 13.48 -29.94 -46.73
N ALA A 633 12.88 -29.34 -45.71
CA ALA A 633 12.29 -28.03 -45.79
C ALA A 633 13.35 -26.93 -45.97
N ILE A 634 14.48 -26.98 -45.24
CA ILE A 634 15.62 -26.07 -45.44
C ILE A 634 16.18 -26.20 -46.86
N TRP A 635 16.31 -27.42 -47.38
CA TRP A 635 16.71 -27.65 -48.77
C TRP A 635 15.73 -27.02 -49.77
N THR A 636 14.43 -27.17 -49.51
CA THR A 636 13.37 -26.58 -50.34
C THR A 636 13.44 -25.05 -50.32
N LEU A 637 13.73 -24.44 -49.17
CA LEU A 637 13.94 -22.99 -49.04
C LEU A 637 15.21 -22.50 -49.75
N ALA A 638 16.26 -23.32 -49.79
CA ALA A 638 17.52 -22.95 -50.45
C ALA A 638 17.47 -23.06 -51.98
N THR A 639 16.54 -23.86 -52.53
CA THR A 639 16.47 -24.19 -53.96
C THR A 639 15.26 -23.57 -54.68
N GLY A 640 14.29 -23.03 -53.95
CA GLY A 640 13.06 -22.42 -54.50
C GLY A 640 13.04 -20.91 -54.37
#